data_AF-A0A8C1AE30-F1
#
_entry.id   AF-A0A8C1AE30-F1
#
_cell.length_a   1.000
_cell.length_b   1.000
_cell.length_c   1.000
_cell.angle_alpha   90.00
_cell.angle_beta   90.00
_cell.angle_gamma   90.00
#
_symmetry.space_group_name_H-M   'P 1'
#
loop_
_entity.id
_entity.type
_entity.pdbx_description
1 polymer ?
#
loop_
_entity_poly.entity_id
_entity_poly.type
_entity_poly.pdbx_seq_one_letter_code
_entity_poly.pdbx_strand_id
1 'polypeptide(L)'
;MDTKAVFTALYDVCEENANFFSGATKGQPGDAAQRLVDAMTTIQEHARTLEPVISGFAAIYHHFDFDPHIPANGYRSLVKVVRCCLLHIIHKGRYITSNRRSIFFRASHNAAEMEAYCSALCQLKALLYLAQRLLHDNSHGNLFFQEESGLSQSFLREYASMHKGCFYGRCVGFQFTPAIRPCLQSIAISLVAFGDNYKKHQSGIGVAASSFLTSGKYAIDPELRGQEYERITQNLDVHFWKAFWNITETEVLSSLVSMTATQVKVNRALSVPSLPFDLPFAADPTHMVTVSPPAAHIGRGPVQMRLISYELREGQDSEKLLALCRSEGGQISLSLGLKTKRSPPSPWLVLHFHGGGFVAQTSKSHEPYLRSWSQDLNAPILSVDYSLAPEAPFPRALEECFYAYCWAIKNHNLLGWTGERVCLAGDSAGGNLCVTVSMRAAAHGVRMPDGIVAAYPATLLTVYASPSRLLTLMDPLLPLSVLARCLSAYAGHSVFNHSNDEKVSTFSMVRRDTALLLRDFKQGASNWIHSLLDRGGADSVRKSVSEASLTSPHTDPPVSGKASEYSLEKGSLKSQTCQDLGTHTNSEVDPSVSESFSSVAIPPPGGEEDSEKPQEFPEGFEPLRSEQLAEMNMQSSPIARNPYMSPLLAPDSMLKGLPPIHIVACHLDPMLDDSVMFAKRLRNVGQPVTLCVVDDLPHGFLSLSQLSRETREAANVCMERIRDVFTMKDPPPEMRKHRKLERTNQEPFATKRDHTPLLQVTVQKEEGLFVGGGAPFVDEEGLAGFYPPTKSEAEKILA
;
A
#
# COMPACT_ATOMS: atom_id res chain seq x y z
N MET A 1 -2.83 -10.60 -23.78
CA MET A 1 -2.42 -12.02 -23.84
C MET A 1 -3.68 -12.85 -23.64
N ASP A 2 -3.95 -13.79 -24.54
CA ASP A 2 -5.20 -14.56 -24.62
C ASP A 2 -5.38 -15.50 -23.42
N THR A 3 -6.54 -15.45 -22.75
CA THR A 3 -6.90 -16.31 -21.61
C THR A 3 -6.93 -17.78 -22.04
N LYS A 4 -7.50 -18.06 -23.22
CA LYS A 4 -7.64 -19.43 -23.75
C LYS A 4 -6.30 -20.10 -23.98
N ALA A 5 -5.32 -19.35 -24.49
CA ALA A 5 -3.95 -19.83 -24.69
C ALA A 5 -3.26 -20.22 -23.38
N VAL A 6 -3.52 -19.50 -22.28
CA VAL A 6 -2.96 -19.84 -20.95
C VAL A 6 -3.53 -21.15 -20.43
N PHE A 7 -4.86 -21.32 -20.49
CA PHE A 7 -5.51 -22.55 -20.04
C PHE A 7 -5.13 -23.75 -20.89
N THR A 8 -5.07 -23.60 -22.22
CA THR A 8 -4.60 -24.67 -23.12
C THR A 8 -3.20 -25.14 -22.73
N ALA A 9 -2.25 -24.20 -22.56
CA ALA A 9 -0.88 -24.53 -22.16
C ALA A 9 -0.80 -25.18 -20.77
N LEU A 10 -1.72 -24.82 -19.85
CA LEU A 10 -1.82 -25.46 -18.54
C LEU A 10 -2.28 -26.90 -18.66
N TYR A 11 -3.37 -27.16 -19.40
CA TYR A 11 -3.90 -28.51 -19.59
C TYR A 11 -2.86 -29.43 -20.24
N ASP A 12 -2.21 -28.96 -21.30
CA ASP A 12 -1.17 -29.72 -22.02
C ASP A 12 -0.04 -30.15 -21.06
N VAL A 13 0.49 -29.20 -20.29
CA VAL A 13 1.62 -29.45 -19.38
C VAL A 13 1.23 -30.35 -18.21
N CYS A 14 0.03 -30.20 -17.67
CA CYS A 14 -0.46 -31.06 -16.59
C CYS A 14 -0.71 -32.49 -17.10
N GLU A 15 -1.38 -32.65 -18.24
CA GLU A 15 -1.68 -33.95 -18.84
C GLU A 15 -0.41 -34.72 -19.22
N GLU A 16 0.54 -34.04 -19.88
CA GLU A 16 1.80 -34.65 -20.29
C GLU A 16 2.62 -35.15 -19.09
N ASN A 17 2.64 -34.41 -17.99
CA ASN A 17 3.37 -34.81 -16.79
C ASN A 17 2.62 -35.89 -16.00
N ALA A 18 1.30 -35.77 -15.84
CA ALA A 18 0.49 -36.79 -15.18
C ALA A 18 0.63 -38.15 -15.90
N ASN A 19 0.52 -38.18 -17.23
CA ASN A 19 0.68 -39.41 -18.01
C ASN A 19 2.07 -40.04 -17.87
N PHE A 20 3.13 -39.23 -17.84
CA PHE A 20 4.49 -39.73 -17.67
C PHE A 20 4.71 -40.39 -16.30
N PHE A 21 4.26 -39.74 -15.22
CA PHE A 21 4.47 -40.26 -13.86
C PHE A 21 3.51 -41.41 -13.52
N SER A 22 2.29 -41.45 -14.10
CA SER A 22 1.37 -42.58 -14.01
C SER A 22 1.84 -43.80 -14.81
N GLY A 23 2.55 -43.59 -15.92
CA GLY A 23 3.03 -44.64 -16.82
C GLY A 23 4.26 -45.42 -16.35
N ALA A 24 4.87 -45.07 -15.21
CA ALA A 24 6.03 -45.75 -14.64
C ALA A 24 5.67 -47.12 -14.02
N THR A 25 5.03 -48.00 -14.79
CA THR A 25 4.61 -49.35 -14.38
C THR A 25 5.69 -50.40 -14.66
N LYS A 26 6.76 -50.38 -13.86
CA LYS A 26 7.56 -51.58 -13.48
C LYS A 26 8.18 -51.34 -12.09
N GLY A 27 7.33 -51.17 -11.09
CA GLY A 27 7.67 -50.89 -9.69
C GLY A 27 6.59 -50.02 -9.05
N GLN A 28 6.47 -50.03 -7.72
CA GLN A 28 5.61 -49.06 -7.03
C GLN A 28 6.08 -47.64 -7.41
N PRO A 29 5.19 -46.75 -7.91
CA PRO A 29 5.58 -45.37 -8.17
C PRO A 29 6.10 -44.77 -6.86
N GLY A 30 7.30 -44.17 -6.90
CA GLY A 30 7.84 -43.51 -5.72
C GLY A 30 6.88 -42.43 -5.24
N ASP A 31 6.75 -42.24 -3.92
CA ASP A 31 5.84 -41.28 -3.26
C ASP A 31 5.76 -39.91 -3.97
N ALA A 32 6.90 -39.36 -4.37
CA ALA A 32 6.97 -38.07 -5.07
C ALA A 32 6.35 -38.06 -6.48
N ALA A 33 6.34 -39.19 -7.18
CA ALA A 33 5.70 -39.31 -8.50
C ALA A 33 4.18 -39.31 -8.37
N GLN A 34 3.64 -40.01 -7.37
CA GLN A 34 2.20 -40.01 -7.08
C GLN A 34 1.73 -38.61 -6.71
N ARG A 35 2.45 -37.94 -5.81
CA ARG A 35 2.19 -36.54 -5.42
C ARG A 35 2.16 -35.57 -6.60
N LEU A 36 3.05 -35.77 -7.59
CA LEU A 36 3.03 -34.97 -8.82
C LEU A 36 1.78 -35.23 -9.67
N VAL A 37 1.37 -36.49 -9.80
CA VAL A 37 0.13 -36.85 -10.53
C VAL A 37 -1.08 -36.23 -9.83
N ASP A 38 -1.16 -36.35 -8.51
CA ASP A 38 -2.27 -35.81 -7.72
C ASP A 38 -2.34 -34.29 -7.86
N ALA A 39 -1.22 -33.58 -7.66
CA ALA A 39 -1.17 -32.12 -7.80
C ALA A 39 -1.54 -31.65 -9.22
N MET A 40 -1.05 -32.31 -10.27
CA MET A 40 -1.39 -31.95 -11.66
C MET A 40 -2.87 -32.18 -11.96
N THR A 41 -3.44 -33.27 -11.45
CA THR A 41 -4.87 -33.60 -11.64
C THR A 41 -5.75 -32.56 -10.95
N THR A 42 -5.47 -32.24 -9.68
CA THR A 42 -6.21 -31.22 -8.93
C THR A 42 -6.10 -29.83 -9.57
N ILE A 43 -4.92 -29.48 -10.09
CA ILE A 43 -4.74 -28.22 -10.84
C ILE A 43 -5.64 -28.19 -12.08
N GLN A 44 -5.75 -29.28 -12.83
CA GLN A 44 -6.64 -29.34 -14.00
C GLN A 44 -8.11 -29.17 -13.59
N GLU A 45 -8.53 -29.77 -12.48
CA GLU A 45 -9.90 -29.63 -11.96
C GLU A 45 -10.21 -28.19 -11.56
N HIS A 46 -9.29 -27.54 -10.83
CA HIS A 46 -9.41 -26.11 -10.51
C HIS A 46 -9.46 -25.27 -11.79
N ALA A 47 -8.60 -25.55 -12.76
CA ALA A 47 -8.54 -24.81 -14.02
C ALA A 47 -9.85 -24.86 -14.82
N ARG A 48 -10.48 -26.04 -14.94
CA ARG A 48 -11.77 -26.20 -15.65
C ARG A 48 -12.86 -25.30 -15.09
N THR A 49 -12.90 -25.14 -13.77
CA THR A 49 -13.88 -24.27 -13.10
C THR A 49 -13.49 -22.79 -13.13
N LEU A 50 -12.19 -22.48 -13.21
CA LEU A 50 -11.67 -21.10 -13.22
C LEU A 50 -11.77 -20.43 -14.58
N GLU A 51 -11.61 -21.18 -15.67
CA GLU A 51 -11.63 -20.66 -17.03
C GLU A 51 -12.89 -19.85 -17.38
N PRO A 52 -14.13 -20.33 -17.12
CA PRO A 52 -15.33 -19.54 -17.36
C PRO A 52 -15.43 -18.33 -16.43
N VAL A 53 -15.04 -18.47 -15.16
CA VAL A 53 -15.08 -17.37 -14.16
C VAL A 53 -14.16 -16.22 -14.58
N ILE A 54 -12.92 -16.53 -14.97
CA ILE A 54 -11.95 -15.52 -15.44
C ILE A 54 -12.43 -14.86 -16.72
N SER A 55 -13.00 -15.63 -17.65
CA SER A 55 -13.55 -15.10 -18.90
C SER A 55 -14.72 -14.16 -18.64
N GLY A 56 -15.58 -14.51 -17.69
CA GLY A 56 -16.66 -13.66 -17.20
C GLY A 56 -16.15 -12.33 -16.65
N PHE A 57 -15.21 -12.35 -15.69
CA PHE A 57 -14.63 -11.10 -15.16
C PHE A 57 -13.96 -10.26 -16.26
N ALA A 58 -13.23 -10.88 -17.18
CA ALA A 58 -12.57 -10.18 -18.28
C ALA A 58 -13.57 -9.47 -19.22
N ALA A 59 -14.81 -9.94 -19.30
CA ALA A 59 -15.86 -9.30 -20.07
C ALA A 59 -16.38 -8.01 -19.42
N ILE A 60 -16.30 -7.86 -18.09
CA ILE A 60 -17.01 -6.80 -17.35
C ILE A 60 -16.13 -5.85 -16.55
N TYR A 61 -14.91 -6.25 -16.18
CA TYR A 61 -14.08 -5.48 -15.24
C TYR A 61 -13.74 -4.05 -15.73
N HIS A 62 -13.89 -3.78 -17.03
CA HIS A 62 -13.60 -2.50 -17.66
C HIS A 62 -14.65 -1.43 -17.30
N HIS A 63 -15.85 -1.85 -16.88
CA HIS A 63 -16.88 -0.95 -16.34
C HIS A 63 -16.50 -0.36 -14.97
N PHE A 64 -15.56 -1.00 -14.26
CA PHE A 64 -15.10 -0.57 -12.94
C PHE A 64 -13.82 0.28 -13.01
N ASP A 65 -13.18 0.36 -14.18
CA ASP A 65 -11.98 1.16 -14.38
C ASP A 65 -12.20 2.65 -14.10
N PHE A 66 -11.12 3.37 -13.78
CA PHE A 66 -11.16 4.82 -13.62
C PHE A 66 -11.55 5.52 -14.92
N ASP A 67 -10.95 5.10 -16.03
CA ASP A 67 -11.35 5.39 -17.42
C ASP A 67 -10.71 4.37 -18.37
N PRO A 68 -11.08 4.34 -19.67
CA PRO A 68 -10.55 3.37 -20.63
C PRO A 68 -9.02 3.45 -20.85
N HIS A 69 -8.36 4.53 -20.44
CA HIS A 69 -6.92 4.69 -20.58
C HIS A 69 -6.15 4.26 -19.32
N ILE A 70 -6.82 4.21 -18.17
CA ILE A 70 -6.26 3.77 -16.89
C ILE A 70 -7.08 2.56 -16.40
N PRO A 71 -6.80 1.36 -16.95
CA PRO A 71 -7.56 0.16 -16.64
C PRO A 71 -7.14 -0.42 -15.28
N ALA A 72 -7.73 0.11 -14.21
CA ALA A 72 -7.38 -0.21 -12.84
C ALA A 72 -8.60 -0.37 -11.94
N ASN A 73 -8.74 -1.57 -11.37
CA ASN A 73 -9.70 -1.94 -10.33
C ASN A 73 -9.31 -3.31 -9.76
N GLY A 74 -9.83 -3.65 -8.58
CA GLY A 74 -9.48 -4.88 -7.86
C GLY A 74 -9.90 -6.18 -8.55
N TYR A 75 -10.98 -6.21 -9.35
CA TYR A 75 -11.32 -7.42 -10.13
C TYR A 75 -10.23 -7.75 -11.15
N ARG A 76 -9.70 -6.71 -11.82
CA ARG A 76 -8.58 -6.85 -12.74
C ARG A 76 -7.32 -7.34 -12.03
N SER A 77 -7.06 -6.83 -10.83
CA SER A 77 -5.95 -7.27 -9.99
C SER A 77 -6.06 -8.74 -9.60
N LEU A 78 -7.24 -9.21 -9.16
CA LEU A 78 -7.48 -10.61 -8.83
C LEU A 78 -7.25 -11.53 -10.03
N VAL A 79 -7.81 -11.18 -11.19
CA VAL A 79 -7.59 -11.94 -12.43
C VAL A 79 -6.11 -11.95 -12.82
N LYS A 80 -5.40 -10.83 -12.65
CA LYS A 80 -3.95 -10.75 -12.89
C LYS A 80 -3.16 -11.68 -11.98
N VAL A 81 -3.49 -11.74 -10.68
CA VAL A 81 -2.85 -12.64 -9.72
C VAL A 81 -3.10 -14.10 -10.09
N VAL A 82 -4.34 -14.47 -10.41
CA VAL A 82 -4.67 -15.84 -10.83
C VAL A 82 -3.85 -16.22 -12.06
N ARG A 83 -3.76 -15.31 -13.04
CA ARG A 83 -2.91 -15.50 -14.22
C ARG A 83 -1.44 -15.70 -13.87
N CYS A 84 -0.88 -14.91 -12.94
CA CYS A 84 0.50 -15.10 -12.48
C CYS A 84 0.71 -16.49 -11.87
N CYS A 85 -0.26 -17.01 -11.12
CA CYS A 85 -0.21 -18.35 -10.53
C CYS A 85 -0.20 -19.42 -11.63
N LEU A 86 -1.14 -19.34 -12.59
CA LEU A 86 -1.20 -20.25 -13.73
C LEU A 86 0.08 -20.24 -14.57
N LEU A 87 0.65 -19.05 -14.84
CA LEU A 87 1.89 -18.93 -15.59
C LEU A 87 3.09 -19.54 -14.85
N HIS A 88 3.14 -19.42 -13.52
CA HIS A 88 4.18 -20.09 -12.73
C HIS A 88 4.02 -21.61 -12.77
N ILE A 89 2.80 -22.12 -12.64
CA ILE A 89 2.50 -23.56 -12.76
C ILE A 89 2.93 -24.08 -14.14
N ILE A 90 2.57 -23.39 -15.22
CA ILE A 90 2.98 -23.75 -16.59
C ILE A 90 4.51 -23.76 -16.73
N HIS A 91 5.18 -22.71 -16.22
CA HIS A 91 6.63 -22.63 -16.27
C HIS A 91 7.29 -23.80 -15.52
N LYS A 92 6.78 -24.10 -14.32
CA LYS A 92 7.29 -25.19 -13.49
C LYS A 92 7.02 -26.55 -14.12
N GLY A 93 5.82 -26.78 -14.67
CA GLY A 93 5.49 -28.01 -15.36
C GLY A 93 6.33 -28.23 -16.62
N ARG A 94 6.63 -27.18 -17.40
CA ARG A 94 7.58 -27.26 -18.53
C ARG A 94 9.00 -27.60 -18.09
N TYR A 95 9.45 -27.04 -16.96
CA TYR A 95 10.71 -27.43 -16.35
C TYR A 95 10.72 -28.91 -15.97
N ILE A 96 9.63 -29.42 -15.36
CA ILE A 96 9.48 -30.85 -15.04
C ILE A 96 9.52 -31.69 -16.31
N THR A 97 8.74 -31.37 -17.33
CA THR A 97 8.76 -32.05 -18.64
C THR A 97 10.17 -32.19 -19.20
N SER A 98 10.94 -31.10 -19.14
CA SER A 98 12.28 -31.02 -19.72
C SER A 98 13.35 -31.77 -18.90
N ASN A 99 13.15 -31.89 -17.58
CA ASN A 99 14.17 -32.40 -16.65
C ASN A 99 13.82 -33.74 -16.00
N ARG A 100 12.59 -34.25 -16.13
CA ARG A 100 12.10 -35.47 -15.45
C ARG A 100 12.90 -36.75 -15.72
N ARG A 101 13.71 -36.79 -16.78
CA ARG A 101 14.62 -37.91 -17.12
C ARG A 101 16.06 -37.70 -16.64
N SER A 102 16.37 -36.54 -16.08
CA SER A 102 17.71 -36.21 -15.59
C SER A 102 18.00 -36.90 -14.25
N ILE A 103 19.23 -37.38 -14.07
CA ILE A 103 19.71 -37.95 -12.81
C ILE A 103 19.74 -36.93 -11.65
N PHE A 104 19.74 -35.64 -11.97
CA PHE A 104 19.70 -34.56 -10.97
C PHE A 104 18.26 -34.09 -10.67
N PHE A 105 17.25 -34.73 -11.25
CA PHE A 105 15.85 -34.36 -11.05
C PHE A 105 15.41 -34.68 -9.62
N ARG A 106 15.06 -33.63 -8.86
CA ARG A 106 14.58 -33.76 -7.49
C ARG A 106 13.06 -33.88 -7.49
N ALA A 107 12.53 -35.09 -7.67
CA ALA A 107 11.09 -35.33 -7.77
C ALA A 107 10.31 -34.73 -6.58
N SER A 108 10.74 -35.02 -5.34
CA SER A 108 10.07 -34.51 -4.13
C SER A 108 10.06 -32.99 -4.02
N HIS A 109 11.12 -32.31 -4.47
CA HIS A 109 11.19 -30.85 -4.46
C HIS A 109 10.22 -30.24 -5.49
N ASN A 110 10.13 -30.83 -6.68
CA ASN A 110 9.20 -30.40 -7.71
C ASN A 110 7.74 -30.69 -7.32
N ALA A 111 7.48 -31.82 -6.68
CA ALA A 111 6.17 -32.16 -6.11
C ALA A 111 5.72 -31.09 -5.11
N ALA A 112 6.56 -30.77 -4.12
CA ALA A 112 6.27 -29.76 -3.11
C ALA A 112 5.99 -28.37 -3.70
N GLU A 113 6.70 -27.98 -4.77
CA GLU A 113 6.41 -26.70 -5.45
C GLU A 113 5.07 -26.72 -6.20
N MET A 114 4.75 -27.82 -6.90
CA MET A 114 3.45 -27.97 -7.58
C MET A 114 2.29 -27.99 -6.59
N GLU A 115 2.43 -28.68 -5.46
CA GLU A 115 1.43 -28.72 -4.38
C GLU A 115 1.22 -27.33 -3.77
N ALA A 116 2.29 -26.58 -3.50
CA ALA A 116 2.17 -25.23 -2.95
C ALA A 116 1.40 -24.29 -3.88
N TYR A 117 1.66 -24.36 -5.20
CA TYR A 117 0.90 -23.59 -6.18
C TYR A 117 -0.51 -24.14 -6.42
N CYS A 118 -0.76 -25.44 -6.23
CA CYS A 118 -2.10 -26.01 -6.23
C CYS A 118 -2.94 -25.44 -5.07
N SER A 119 -2.39 -25.41 -3.86
CA SER A 119 -3.04 -24.80 -2.68
C SER A 119 -3.29 -23.31 -2.87
N ALA A 120 -2.32 -22.58 -3.42
CA ALA A 120 -2.51 -21.17 -3.77
C ALA A 120 -3.61 -20.98 -4.83
N LEU A 121 -3.66 -21.82 -5.86
CA LEU A 121 -4.72 -21.78 -6.89
C LEU A 121 -6.11 -22.07 -6.30
N CYS A 122 -6.22 -23.01 -5.37
CA CYS A 122 -7.46 -23.30 -4.64
C CYS A 122 -7.96 -22.05 -3.89
N GLN A 123 -7.09 -21.37 -3.15
CA GLN A 123 -7.46 -20.16 -2.44
C GLN A 123 -7.77 -18.99 -3.38
N LEU A 124 -7.04 -18.84 -4.49
CA LEU A 124 -7.35 -17.83 -5.50
C LEU A 124 -8.72 -18.07 -6.16
N LYS A 125 -9.09 -19.34 -6.39
CA LYS A 125 -10.43 -19.72 -6.84
C LYS A 125 -11.51 -19.30 -5.84
N ALA A 126 -11.29 -19.55 -4.55
CA ALA A 126 -12.19 -19.08 -3.50
C ALA A 126 -12.33 -17.55 -3.47
N LEU A 127 -11.23 -16.80 -3.61
CA LEU A 127 -11.26 -15.33 -3.69
C LEU A 127 -12.04 -14.83 -4.91
N LEU A 128 -11.95 -15.51 -6.06
CA LEU A 128 -12.75 -15.17 -7.24
C LEU A 128 -14.26 -15.41 -7.00
N TYR A 129 -14.65 -16.49 -6.31
CA TYR A 129 -16.06 -16.69 -5.94
C TYR A 129 -16.57 -15.62 -5.00
N LEU A 130 -15.76 -15.24 -4.00
CA LEU A 130 -16.09 -14.11 -3.14
C LEU A 130 -16.24 -12.82 -3.96
N ALA A 131 -15.34 -12.58 -4.93
CA ALA A 131 -15.46 -11.45 -5.84
C ALA A 131 -16.71 -11.51 -6.75
N GLN A 132 -17.19 -12.68 -7.17
CA GLN A 132 -18.42 -12.78 -7.96
C GLN A 132 -19.65 -12.38 -7.14
N ARG A 133 -19.68 -12.72 -5.85
CA ARG A 133 -20.72 -12.24 -4.93
C ARG A 133 -20.66 -10.72 -4.77
N LEU A 134 -19.45 -10.19 -4.59
CA LEU A 134 -19.20 -8.75 -4.56
C LEU A 134 -19.70 -8.04 -5.84
N LEU A 135 -19.65 -8.71 -6.99
CA LEU A 135 -20.14 -8.13 -8.22
C LEU A 135 -21.67 -8.04 -8.27
N HIS A 136 -22.35 -9.11 -7.84
CA HIS A 136 -23.81 -9.20 -7.87
C HIS A 136 -24.47 -8.11 -7.01
N ASP A 137 -23.88 -7.80 -5.86
CA ASP A 137 -24.49 -6.90 -4.88
C ASP A 137 -24.06 -5.42 -5.05
N ASN A 138 -23.05 -5.15 -5.89
CA ASN A 138 -22.58 -3.78 -6.15
C ASN A 138 -23.43 -3.08 -7.21
N SER A 139 -23.69 -1.79 -7.00
CA SER A 139 -24.20 -0.93 -8.06
C SER A 139 -23.18 -0.80 -9.20
N HIS A 140 -23.67 -0.62 -10.43
CA HIS A 140 -22.83 -0.58 -11.62
C HIS A 140 -21.71 0.47 -11.50
N GLY A 141 -20.47 0.03 -11.72
CA GLY A 141 -19.27 0.89 -11.69
C GLY A 141 -18.77 1.28 -10.29
N ASN A 142 -19.44 0.79 -9.23
CA ASN A 142 -19.03 0.98 -7.85
C ASN A 142 -18.24 -0.24 -7.33
N LEU A 143 -17.21 0.02 -6.52
CA LEU A 143 -16.32 -1.00 -5.95
C LEU A 143 -16.60 -1.27 -4.47
N PHE A 144 -17.47 -0.48 -3.84
CA PHE A 144 -17.86 -0.61 -2.43
C PHE A 144 -19.37 -0.76 -2.28
N PHE A 145 -19.77 -1.56 -1.29
CA PHE A 145 -21.16 -1.84 -0.94
C PHE A 145 -21.74 -0.79 0.00
N GLN A 146 -23.05 -0.58 -0.07
CA GLN A 146 -23.80 0.07 1.00
C GLN A 146 -24.01 -0.93 2.17
N GLU A 147 -23.74 -0.49 3.40
CA GLU A 147 -23.70 -1.33 4.63
C GLU A 147 -25.01 -2.06 4.99
N GLU A 148 -26.12 -1.79 4.30
CA GLU A 148 -27.48 -2.20 4.70
C GLU A 148 -27.72 -3.73 4.68
N SER A 149 -26.87 -4.53 4.02
CA SER A 149 -27.13 -5.96 3.79
C SER A 149 -26.42 -6.95 4.74
N GLY A 150 -25.57 -6.49 5.67
CA GLY A 150 -24.77 -7.38 6.54
C GLY A 150 -23.71 -8.23 5.81
N LEU A 151 -23.64 -8.13 4.48
CA LEU A 151 -22.76 -8.88 3.58
C LEU A 151 -21.27 -8.69 3.90
N SER A 152 -20.87 -7.47 4.29
CA SER A 152 -19.49 -7.20 4.68
C SER A 152 -19.05 -8.06 5.87
N GLN A 153 -19.94 -8.29 6.85
CA GLN A 153 -19.61 -9.11 8.03
C GLN A 153 -19.53 -10.59 7.70
N SER A 154 -20.44 -11.12 6.86
CA SER A 154 -20.35 -12.51 6.39
C SER A 154 -19.09 -12.73 5.56
N PHE A 155 -18.80 -11.82 4.63
CA PHE A 155 -17.61 -11.87 3.79
C PHE A 155 -16.32 -11.81 4.62
N LEU A 156 -16.25 -10.91 5.59
CA LEU A 156 -15.07 -10.79 6.46
C LEU A 156 -14.87 -12.04 7.32
N ARG A 157 -15.96 -12.64 7.82
CA ARG A 157 -15.90 -13.90 8.58
C ARG A 157 -15.37 -15.04 7.72
N GLU A 158 -15.87 -15.13 6.49
CA GLU A 158 -15.46 -16.16 5.55
C GLU A 158 -13.99 -15.98 5.15
N TYR A 159 -13.63 -14.77 4.72
CA TYR A 159 -12.26 -14.37 4.44
C TYR A 159 -11.30 -14.65 5.63
N ALA A 160 -11.72 -14.37 6.86
CA ALA A 160 -10.89 -14.57 8.05
C ALA A 160 -10.59 -16.05 8.30
N SER A 161 -11.48 -16.96 7.95
CA SER A 161 -11.32 -18.41 8.18
C SER A 161 -10.54 -19.14 7.07
N MET A 162 -10.28 -18.48 5.94
CA MET A 162 -9.45 -19.03 4.86
C MET A 162 -7.99 -19.23 5.28
N HIS A 163 -7.39 -20.34 4.82
CA HIS A 163 -5.96 -20.64 4.97
C HIS A 163 -5.08 -19.68 4.17
N LYS A 164 -4.13 -19.04 4.84
CA LYS A 164 -3.28 -17.97 4.28
C LYS A 164 -1.84 -18.44 4.07
N GLY A 165 -1.39 -19.44 4.83
CA GLY A 165 -0.01 -19.92 4.84
C GLY A 165 0.53 -20.31 3.46
N CYS A 166 -0.32 -20.82 2.57
CA CYS A 166 0.03 -21.18 1.20
C CYS A 166 0.66 -20.03 0.38
N PHE A 167 0.36 -18.76 0.70
CA PHE A 167 0.95 -17.60 0.02
C PHE A 167 2.30 -17.17 0.60
N TYR A 168 2.59 -17.49 1.86
CA TYR A 168 3.78 -17.00 2.57
C TYR A 168 4.92 -18.05 2.65
N GLY A 169 4.64 -19.26 2.20
CA GLY A 169 5.64 -20.31 1.96
C GLY A 169 6.34 -20.15 0.62
N ARG A 170 6.32 -21.19 -0.23
CA ARG A 170 6.99 -21.17 -1.55
C ARG A 170 6.46 -20.10 -2.50
N CYS A 171 5.19 -19.75 -2.36
CA CYS A 171 4.51 -18.82 -3.25
C CYS A 171 4.76 -17.34 -2.90
N VAL A 172 5.56 -17.02 -1.89
CA VAL A 172 5.70 -15.63 -1.42
C VAL A 172 6.14 -14.67 -2.53
N GLY A 173 5.29 -13.67 -2.78
CA GLY A 173 5.50 -12.61 -3.76
C GLY A 173 5.48 -13.06 -5.22
N PHE A 174 4.91 -14.23 -5.55
CA PHE A 174 4.84 -14.73 -6.93
C PHE A 174 4.15 -13.75 -7.90
N GLN A 175 3.25 -12.92 -7.39
CA GLN A 175 2.50 -11.93 -8.14
C GLN A 175 3.31 -10.67 -8.50
N PHE A 176 4.42 -10.42 -7.81
CA PHE A 176 5.26 -9.24 -8.04
C PHE A 176 6.43 -9.51 -8.98
N THR A 177 7.10 -8.42 -9.39
CA THR A 177 8.32 -8.50 -10.19
C THR A 177 9.39 -9.37 -9.50
N PRO A 178 10.11 -10.25 -10.24
CA PRO A 178 11.14 -11.11 -9.66
C PRO A 178 12.22 -10.37 -8.85
N ALA A 179 12.52 -9.12 -9.20
CA ALA A 179 13.56 -8.32 -8.55
C ALA A 179 13.30 -8.05 -7.06
N ILE A 180 12.02 -7.92 -6.66
CA ILE A 180 11.68 -7.60 -5.27
C ILE A 180 11.38 -8.83 -4.41
N ARG A 181 11.17 -10.00 -5.02
CA ARG A 181 10.81 -11.23 -4.29
C ARG A 181 11.82 -11.62 -3.20
N PRO A 182 13.15 -11.52 -3.40
CA PRO A 182 14.12 -11.81 -2.34
C PRO A 182 13.98 -10.87 -1.12
N CYS A 183 13.62 -9.61 -1.36
CA CYS A 183 13.35 -8.65 -0.30
C CYS A 183 12.08 -9.04 0.47
N LEU A 184 10.98 -9.34 -0.23
CA LEU A 184 9.73 -9.78 0.39
C LEU A 184 9.90 -11.08 1.18
N GLN A 185 10.69 -12.03 0.67
CA GLN A 185 11.07 -13.26 1.38
C GLN A 185 11.82 -12.94 2.67
N SER A 186 12.77 -12.01 2.61
CA SER A 186 13.55 -11.59 3.77
C SER A 186 12.67 -10.90 4.81
N ILE A 187 11.73 -10.05 4.40
CA ILE A 187 10.74 -9.44 5.29
C ILE A 187 9.88 -10.52 5.96
N ALA A 188 9.37 -11.49 5.21
CA ALA A 188 8.57 -12.59 5.77
C ALA A 188 9.37 -13.45 6.77
N ILE A 189 10.62 -13.78 6.46
CA ILE A 189 11.51 -14.52 7.37
C ILE A 189 11.78 -13.70 8.64
N SER A 190 12.11 -12.41 8.50
CA SER A 190 12.37 -11.50 9.61
C SER A 190 11.14 -11.34 10.50
N LEU A 191 9.94 -11.18 9.91
CA LEU A 191 8.69 -11.07 10.64
C LEU A 191 8.44 -12.31 11.49
N VAL A 192 8.58 -13.49 10.87
CA VAL A 192 8.33 -14.76 11.51
C VAL A 192 9.36 -15.03 12.63
N ALA A 193 10.64 -14.78 12.37
CA ALA A 193 11.69 -14.94 13.38
C ALA A 193 11.51 -13.95 14.55
N PHE A 194 11.11 -12.72 14.26
CA PHE A 194 10.83 -11.71 15.27
C PHE A 194 9.61 -12.08 16.12
N GLY A 195 8.51 -12.56 15.51
CA GLY A 195 7.31 -13.00 16.23
C GLY A 195 7.52 -14.24 17.10
N ASP A 196 8.32 -15.22 16.66
CA ASP A 196 8.66 -16.41 17.46
C ASP A 196 9.42 -16.01 18.75
N ASN A 197 10.27 -15.00 18.67
CA ASN A 197 11.02 -14.50 19.83
C ASN A 197 10.24 -13.50 20.69
N TYR A 198 9.37 -12.69 20.09
CA TYR A 198 8.53 -11.71 20.78
C TYR A 198 7.60 -12.39 21.80
N LYS A 199 7.00 -13.54 21.46
CA LYS A 199 6.16 -14.30 22.39
C LYS A 199 6.95 -15.00 23.51
N LYS A 200 8.25 -15.28 23.29
CA LYS A 200 9.10 -15.99 24.26
C LYS A 200 9.78 -15.07 25.29
N HIS A 201 9.92 -13.78 24.98
CA HIS A 201 10.61 -12.82 25.86
C HIS A 201 9.76 -11.55 26.00
N GLN A 202 9.10 -11.36 27.15
CA GLN A 202 8.34 -10.14 27.46
C GLN A 202 9.20 -8.89 27.74
N SER A 203 10.53 -8.96 27.58
CA SER A 203 11.45 -7.82 27.82
C SER A 203 12.38 -7.59 26.63
N GLY A 204 12.41 -6.34 26.14
CA GLY A 204 13.04 -5.92 24.89
C GLY A 204 14.57 -6.01 24.80
N ILE A 205 15.05 -5.69 23.60
CA ILE A 205 16.43 -5.57 23.11
C ILE A 205 17.16 -6.90 22.83
N GLY A 206 16.92 -7.98 23.59
CA GLY A 206 17.46 -9.31 23.29
C GLY A 206 16.83 -10.03 22.09
N VAL A 207 15.65 -9.58 21.67
CA VAL A 207 14.82 -10.21 20.61
C VAL A 207 15.44 -10.03 19.22
N ALA A 208 16.06 -8.89 18.92
CA ALA A 208 16.62 -8.63 17.60
C ALA A 208 17.83 -9.53 17.29
N ALA A 209 18.75 -9.67 18.25
CA ALA A 209 19.96 -10.49 18.10
C ALA A 209 19.64 -12.00 18.04
N SER A 210 18.69 -12.49 18.85
CA SER A 210 18.27 -13.90 18.82
C SER A 210 17.44 -14.26 17.58
N SER A 211 16.71 -13.30 17.00
CA SER A 211 15.95 -13.48 15.75
C SER A 211 16.82 -13.77 14.54
N PHE A 212 18.05 -13.24 14.51
CA PHE A 212 18.99 -13.58 13.43
C PHE A 212 19.41 -15.06 13.48
N LEU A 213 19.58 -15.65 14.66
CA LEU A 213 19.94 -17.06 14.81
C LEU A 213 18.77 -18.01 14.50
N THR A 214 17.53 -17.63 14.85
CA THR A 214 16.34 -18.43 14.56
C THR A 214 15.82 -18.28 13.13
N SER A 215 16.28 -17.27 12.38
CA SER A 215 15.84 -17.03 10.99
C SER A 215 16.16 -18.17 10.02
N GLY A 216 17.24 -18.93 10.29
CA GLY A 216 17.73 -19.99 9.39
C GLY A 216 16.70 -21.09 9.11
N LYS A 217 15.92 -21.53 10.10
CA LYS A 217 14.90 -22.58 9.90
C LYS A 217 13.79 -22.14 8.94
N TYR A 218 13.40 -20.86 8.97
CA TYR A 218 12.35 -20.30 8.09
C TYR A 218 12.87 -19.95 6.69
N ALA A 219 14.18 -19.82 6.53
CA ALA A 219 14.83 -19.73 5.22
C ALA A 219 14.93 -21.12 4.56
N ILE A 220 15.22 -22.15 5.36
CA ILE A 220 15.40 -23.54 4.90
C ILE A 220 14.06 -24.22 4.61
N ASP A 221 13.04 -23.98 5.45
CA ASP A 221 11.72 -24.58 5.33
C ASP A 221 10.65 -23.51 5.01
N PRO A 222 10.27 -23.36 3.72
CA PRO A 222 9.22 -22.43 3.31
C PRO A 222 7.85 -22.78 3.87
N GLU A 223 7.50 -24.06 4.05
CA GLU A 223 6.16 -24.42 4.50
C GLU A 223 5.99 -24.08 5.98
N LEU A 224 7.02 -24.35 6.79
CA LEU A 224 7.09 -23.87 8.18
C LEU A 224 6.98 -22.35 8.26
N ARG A 225 7.66 -21.62 7.36
CA ARG A 225 7.53 -20.16 7.29
C ARG A 225 6.09 -19.74 7.01
N GLY A 226 5.41 -20.38 6.05
CA GLY A 226 4.03 -20.06 5.70
C GLY A 226 3.05 -20.27 6.87
N GLN A 227 3.14 -21.42 7.52
CA GLN A 227 2.33 -21.75 8.70
C GLN A 227 2.55 -20.77 9.85
N GLU A 228 3.82 -20.47 10.14
CA GLU A 228 4.17 -19.59 11.24
C GLU A 228 3.83 -18.12 10.94
N TYR A 229 3.94 -17.69 9.67
CA TYR A 229 3.49 -16.37 9.23
C TYR A 229 1.98 -16.20 9.49
N GLU A 230 1.17 -17.18 9.11
CA GLU A 230 -0.26 -17.18 9.36
C GLU A 230 -0.56 -17.11 10.87
N ARG A 231 0.10 -17.95 11.67
CA ARG A 231 -0.03 -17.97 13.14
C ARG A 231 0.31 -16.63 13.79
N ILE A 232 1.38 -15.98 13.34
CA ILE A 232 1.88 -14.71 13.86
C ILE A 232 0.95 -13.56 13.47
N THR A 233 0.59 -13.46 12.19
CA THR A 233 -0.21 -12.35 11.67
C THR A 233 -1.65 -12.35 12.19
N GLN A 234 -2.21 -13.49 12.58
CA GLN A 234 -3.54 -13.57 13.16
C GLN A 234 -3.60 -13.15 14.64
N ASN A 235 -2.49 -13.27 15.39
CA ASN A 235 -2.51 -13.26 16.86
C ASN A 235 -1.73 -12.10 17.51
N LEU A 236 -1.10 -11.21 16.74
CA LEU A 236 -0.24 -10.16 17.28
C LEU A 236 -0.93 -8.81 17.38
N ASP A 237 -0.51 -8.04 18.38
CA ASP A 237 -1.09 -6.76 18.73
C ASP A 237 -0.42 -5.59 17.99
N VAL A 238 -0.94 -4.37 18.20
CA VAL A 238 -0.40 -3.17 17.56
C VAL A 238 1.05 -2.86 18.01
N HIS A 239 1.42 -3.22 19.25
CA HIS A 239 2.77 -2.97 19.77
C HIS A 239 3.81 -3.82 19.05
N PHE A 240 3.48 -5.07 18.73
CA PHE A 240 4.33 -5.91 17.90
C PHE A 240 4.63 -5.26 16.54
N TRP A 241 3.60 -4.79 15.83
CA TRP A 241 3.76 -4.18 14.51
C TRP A 241 4.55 -2.89 14.58
N LYS A 242 4.29 -2.05 15.59
CA LYS A 242 5.08 -0.86 15.88
C LYS A 242 6.55 -1.20 16.12
N ALA A 243 6.83 -2.21 16.95
CA ALA A 243 8.20 -2.64 17.21
C ALA A 243 8.87 -3.19 15.94
N PHE A 244 8.17 -4.02 15.16
CA PHE A 244 8.71 -4.64 13.94
C PHE A 244 9.03 -3.61 12.85
N TRP A 245 8.11 -2.69 12.55
CA TRP A 245 8.35 -1.67 11.53
C TRP A 245 9.47 -0.69 11.93
N ASN A 246 9.60 -0.40 13.23
CA ASN A 246 10.69 0.42 13.74
C ASN A 246 12.05 -0.29 13.74
N ILE A 247 12.15 -1.61 13.47
CA ILE A 247 13.45 -2.30 13.29
C ILE A 247 14.25 -1.65 12.16
N THR A 248 13.58 -1.18 11.11
CA THR A 248 14.23 -0.47 9.99
C THR A 248 14.96 0.80 10.42
N GLU A 249 14.59 1.38 11.57
CA GLU A 249 15.23 2.57 12.15
C GLU A 249 16.42 2.24 13.05
N THR A 250 16.72 0.97 13.31
CA THR A 250 17.89 0.56 14.09
C THR A 250 19.16 1.12 13.47
N GLU A 251 20.09 1.61 14.30
CA GLU A 251 21.31 2.30 13.84
C GLU A 251 22.13 1.50 12.81
N VAL A 252 22.14 0.17 12.92
CA VAL A 252 22.85 -0.71 11.99
C VAL A 252 22.25 -0.66 10.58
N LEU A 253 20.93 -0.82 10.46
CA LEU A 253 20.24 -0.85 9.16
C LEU A 253 20.18 0.55 8.54
N SER A 254 19.90 1.57 9.35
CA SER A 254 19.90 2.96 8.88
C SER A 254 21.29 3.44 8.43
N SER A 255 22.37 2.98 9.07
CA SER A 255 23.74 3.27 8.63
C SER A 255 24.06 2.67 7.26
N LEU A 256 23.71 1.40 7.02
CA LEU A 256 23.91 0.74 5.73
C LEU A 256 23.13 1.41 4.60
N VAL A 257 21.86 1.77 4.84
CA VAL A 257 21.03 2.48 3.86
C VAL A 257 21.60 3.89 3.60
N SER A 258 22.06 4.59 4.64
CA SER A 258 22.67 5.92 4.55
C SER A 258 23.96 5.93 3.70
N MET A 259 24.75 4.85 3.72
CA MET A 259 25.97 4.75 2.90
C MET A 259 25.69 4.77 1.40
N THR A 260 24.54 4.23 0.98
CA THR A 260 24.11 4.20 -0.43
C THR A 260 23.21 5.38 -0.81
N ALA A 261 22.69 6.11 0.17
CA ALA A 261 21.76 7.20 -0.06
C ALA A 261 22.46 8.47 -0.56
N THR A 262 21.72 9.27 -1.34
CA THR A 262 22.12 10.61 -1.75
C THR A 262 22.57 11.43 -0.54
N GLN A 263 23.76 12.04 -0.64
CA GLN A 263 24.27 12.93 0.39
C GLN A 263 23.63 14.31 0.22
N VAL A 264 23.21 14.92 1.34
CA VAL A 264 22.54 16.22 1.38
C VAL A 264 23.30 17.16 2.32
N LYS A 265 23.32 18.46 2.01
CA LYS A 265 24.01 19.47 2.84
C LYS A 265 23.24 19.81 4.11
N VAL A 266 21.92 19.63 4.12
CA VAL A 266 21.05 19.83 5.29
C VAL A 266 20.22 18.58 5.52
N ASN A 267 20.34 18.02 6.71
CA ASN A 267 19.44 17.00 7.26
C ASN A 267 19.36 17.25 8.76
N ARG A 268 18.33 17.97 9.22
CA ARG A 268 18.21 18.41 10.61
C ARG A 268 16.85 18.05 11.18
N ALA A 269 16.87 17.39 12.32
CA ALA A 269 15.67 17.18 13.13
C ALA A 269 15.35 18.48 13.90
N LEU A 270 14.12 18.95 13.79
CA LEU A 270 13.58 20.16 14.38
C LEU A 270 12.52 19.81 15.42
N SER A 271 12.52 20.56 16.52
CA SER A 271 11.48 20.50 17.56
C SER A 271 10.84 21.88 17.69
N VAL A 272 9.72 22.09 17.01
CA VAL A 272 9.04 23.39 16.98
C VAL A 272 8.11 23.54 18.18
N PRO A 273 8.27 24.60 19.01
CA PRO A 273 7.38 24.86 20.13
C PRO A 273 5.94 25.03 19.67
N SER A 274 4.99 24.41 20.37
CA SER A 274 3.56 24.53 20.09
C SER A 274 2.95 25.80 20.69
N LEU A 275 3.32 26.93 20.11
CA LEU A 275 2.76 28.24 20.45
C LEU A 275 1.72 28.66 19.40
N PRO A 276 0.62 29.32 19.80
CA PRO A 276 -0.33 29.88 18.84
C PRO A 276 0.35 30.95 17.99
N PHE A 277 -0.05 31.06 16.73
CA PHE A 277 0.45 32.09 15.84
C PHE A 277 -0.58 32.44 14.77
N ASP A 278 -0.55 33.68 14.29
CA ASP A 278 -1.49 34.13 13.27
C ASP A 278 -0.93 33.98 11.85
N LEU A 279 -1.82 33.69 10.92
CA LEU A 279 -1.63 33.70 9.46
C LEU A 279 -2.70 34.58 8.80
N PRO A 280 -2.40 35.22 7.66
CA PRO A 280 -3.41 35.92 6.89
C PRO A 280 -4.42 34.95 6.25
N PHE A 281 -5.67 35.38 6.09
CA PHE A 281 -6.64 34.64 5.28
C PHE A 281 -6.22 34.64 3.81
N ALA A 282 -6.50 33.53 3.11
CA ALA A 282 -6.21 33.38 1.69
C ALA A 282 -7.03 34.34 0.83
N ALA A 283 -8.31 34.55 1.18
CA ALA A 283 -9.22 35.40 0.42
C ALA A 283 -9.03 36.90 0.70
N ASP A 284 -8.59 37.25 1.91
CA ASP A 284 -8.36 38.63 2.34
C ASP A 284 -7.17 38.70 3.32
N PRO A 285 -5.99 39.13 2.85
CA PRO A 285 -4.79 39.23 3.66
C PRO A 285 -4.87 40.24 4.82
N THR A 286 -5.88 41.11 4.86
CA THR A 286 -6.06 42.07 5.96
C THR A 286 -6.64 41.44 7.22
N HIS A 287 -7.30 40.29 7.08
CA HIS A 287 -7.82 39.52 8.19
C HIS A 287 -6.84 38.39 8.53
N MET A 288 -6.77 38.06 9.82
CA MET A 288 -5.87 37.04 10.35
C MET A 288 -6.66 35.89 10.98
N VAL A 289 -6.14 34.67 10.86
CA VAL A 289 -6.61 33.47 11.54
C VAL A 289 -5.54 32.96 12.48
N THR A 290 -5.93 32.69 13.73
CA THR A 290 -5.04 32.12 14.74
C THR A 290 -4.97 30.61 14.60
N VAL A 291 -3.76 30.11 14.33
CA VAL A 291 -3.48 28.69 14.30
C VAL A 291 -3.22 28.21 15.72
N SER A 292 -4.15 27.41 16.25
CA SER A 292 -4.05 26.87 17.59
C SER A 292 -3.03 25.72 17.64
N PRO A 293 -2.28 25.60 18.75
CA PRO A 293 -1.38 24.47 18.94
C PRO A 293 -2.14 23.14 19.04
N PRO A 294 -1.56 22.03 18.55
CA PRO A 294 -2.13 20.70 18.69
C PRO A 294 -2.23 20.32 20.17
N ALA A 295 -3.36 19.73 20.56
CA ALA A 295 -3.67 19.46 21.97
C ALA A 295 -4.39 18.12 22.20
N ALA A 296 -4.96 17.50 21.15
CA ALA A 296 -5.71 16.27 21.28
C ALA A 296 -4.89 15.16 21.96
N HIS A 297 -5.55 14.41 22.87
CA HIS A 297 -5.09 13.22 23.62
C HIS A 297 -3.89 13.41 24.57
N ILE A 298 -2.79 13.98 24.11
CA ILE A 298 -1.52 14.06 24.86
C ILE A 298 -1.15 15.49 25.30
N GLY A 299 -2.08 16.44 25.20
CA GLY A 299 -1.86 17.84 25.57
C GLY A 299 -0.93 18.59 24.61
N ARG A 300 -0.57 19.83 24.97
CA ARG A 300 0.32 20.65 24.12
C ARG A 300 1.76 20.14 24.22
N GLY A 301 2.37 19.84 23.08
CA GLY A 301 3.76 19.40 22.98
C GLY A 301 4.40 19.93 21.71
N PRO A 302 5.74 19.98 21.62
CA PRO A 302 6.43 20.47 20.44
C PRO A 302 6.18 19.56 19.23
N VAL A 303 5.99 20.16 18.06
CA VAL A 303 5.82 19.43 16.80
C VAL A 303 7.19 19.07 16.23
N GLN A 304 7.41 17.78 16.01
CA GLN A 304 8.66 17.23 15.53
C GLN A 304 8.68 17.19 14.01
N MET A 305 9.78 17.61 13.40
CA MET A 305 9.94 17.67 11.95
C MET A 305 11.39 17.38 11.55
N ARG A 306 11.64 17.10 10.26
CA ARG A 306 12.97 16.94 9.69
C ARG A 306 13.08 17.79 8.43
N LEU A 307 14.06 18.69 8.41
CA LEU A 307 14.40 19.50 7.24
C LEU A 307 15.52 18.81 6.46
N ILE A 308 15.24 18.48 5.20
CA ILE A 308 16.17 17.87 4.24
C ILE A 308 16.37 18.86 3.09
N SER A 309 17.61 19.18 2.75
CA SER A 309 17.94 20.01 1.59
C SER A 309 19.25 19.56 0.98
N TYR A 310 19.22 19.19 -0.30
CA TYR A 310 20.41 18.83 -1.05
C TYR A 310 21.46 19.95 -1.04
N GLU A 311 21.01 21.18 -1.29
CA GLU A 311 21.81 22.39 -1.18
C GLU A 311 21.60 23.11 0.17
N LEU A 312 22.66 23.72 0.73
CA LEU A 312 22.50 24.64 1.85
C LEU A 312 21.95 25.96 1.32
N ARG A 313 20.74 26.33 1.74
CA ARG A 313 20.06 27.55 1.30
C ARG A 313 20.08 28.62 2.38
N GLU A 314 19.90 29.87 1.95
CA GLU A 314 19.74 31.00 2.86
C GLU A 314 18.67 30.73 3.94
N GLY A 315 18.97 31.08 5.19
CA GLY A 315 18.11 30.87 6.36
C GLY A 315 18.27 29.51 7.05
N GLN A 316 18.74 28.48 6.33
CA GLN A 316 18.88 27.11 6.87
C GLN A 316 20.07 26.93 7.82
N ASP A 317 20.95 27.92 7.95
CA ASP A 317 22.03 27.99 8.94
C ASP A 317 21.84 29.14 9.94
N SER A 318 20.65 29.76 9.95
CA SER A 318 20.33 30.82 10.91
C SER A 318 20.33 30.31 12.35
N GLU A 319 20.74 31.17 13.28
CA GLU A 319 20.70 30.87 14.72
C GLU A 319 19.28 30.48 15.18
N LYS A 320 18.26 31.13 14.61
CA LYS A 320 16.85 30.85 14.92
C LYS A 320 16.44 29.42 14.54
N LEU A 321 16.86 28.92 13.37
CA LEU A 321 16.60 27.53 12.99
C LEU A 321 17.46 26.56 13.80
N LEU A 322 18.74 26.89 14.02
CA LEU A 322 19.65 26.07 14.82
C LEU A 322 19.17 25.89 16.26
N ALA A 323 18.53 26.91 16.85
CA ALA A 323 17.90 26.83 18.17
C ALA A 323 16.73 25.85 18.24
N LEU A 324 16.12 25.52 17.09
CA LEU A 324 15.05 24.51 16.99
C LEU A 324 15.61 23.10 16.75
N CYS A 325 16.90 22.96 16.42
CA CYS A 325 17.48 21.68 16.06
C CYS A 325 17.69 20.78 17.28
N ARG A 326 17.34 19.50 17.15
CA ARG A 326 17.64 18.48 18.15
C ARG A 326 19.06 17.98 17.99
N SER A 327 19.76 17.74 19.09
CA SER A 327 21.02 17.01 19.12
C SER A 327 20.74 15.50 18.99
N GLU A 328 20.47 15.01 17.78
CA GLU A 328 20.52 13.57 17.50
C GLU A 328 21.99 13.11 17.52
N GLY A 329 22.28 12.02 18.24
CA GLY A 329 23.61 11.57 18.66
C GLY A 329 24.61 11.13 17.57
N GLY A 330 24.82 11.95 16.55
CA GLY A 330 26.05 11.98 15.76
C GLY A 330 26.72 13.33 16.00
N GLN A 331 28.04 13.36 16.17
CA GLN A 331 28.81 14.59 16.20
C GLN A 331 28.27 15.57 15.16
N ILE A 332 28.05 16.82 15.58
CA ILE A 332 28.01 17.96 14.69
C ILE A 332 29.13 17.70 13.67
N SER A 333 28.81 17.43 12.41
CA SER A 333 29.81 17.55 11.36
C SER A 333 30.09 19.04 11.27
N LEU A 334 30.94 19.49 12.19
CA LEU A 334 31.66 20.75 12.20
C LEU A 334 32.68 20.65 11.06
N SER A 335 32.16 20.48 9.85
CA SER A 335 32.85 20.80 8.60
C SER A 335 32.40 22.18 8.10
N LEU A 336 31.96 23.06 9.02
CA LEU A 336 31.90 24.52 8.83
C LEU A 336 33.31 25.13 8.93
N GLY A 337 34.28 24.46 8.33
CA GLY A 337 35.68 24.86 8.21
C GLY A 337 36.06 25.06 6.76
N LEU A 338 35.21 25.70 5.95
CA LEU A 338 35.48 26.31 4.64
C LEU A 338 34.15 26.95 4.19
N LYS A 339 34.16 28.19 3.70
CA LYS A 339 32.96 28.97 3.32
C LYS A 339 32.03 28.17 2.40
N THR A 340 31.04 27.48 2.96
CA THR A 340 30.01 26.78 2.19
C THR A 340 29.17 27.84 1.48
N LYS A 341 29.23 27.88 0.15
CA LYS A 341 28.45 28.80 -0.65
C LYS A 341 26.96 28.50 -0.44
N ARG A 342 26.21 29.48 0.07
CA ARG A 342 24.76 29.39 0.23
C ARG A 342 24.10 29.51 -1.14
N SER A 343 23.16 28.63 -1.42
CA SER A 343 22.24 28.75 -2.55
C SER A 343 21.08 29.69 -2.19
N PRO A 344 20.48 30.37 -3.17
CA PRO A 344 19.28 31.17 -2.92
C PRO A 344 18.11 30.31 -2.41
N PRO A 345 17.10 30.92 -1.76
CA PRO A 345 15.86 30.23 -1.44
C PRO A 345 15.24 29.57 -2.67
N SER A 346 14.68 28.38 -2.50
CA SER A 346 13.92 27.67 -3.54
C SER A 346 12.56 28.34 -3.75
N PRO A 347 12.02 28.44 -4.97
CA PRO A 347 10.61 28.79 -5.17
C PRO A 347 9.65 27.72 -4.63
N TRP A 348 10.16 26.51 -4.40
CA TRP A 348 9.38 25.31 -4.12
C TRP A 348 9.70 24.72 -2.75
N LEU A 349 8.68 24.24 -2.05
CA LEU A 349 8.78 23.41 -0.85
C LEU A 349 7.97 22.13 -1.03
N VAL A 350 8.55 20.99 -0.67
CA VAL A 350 7.77 19.76 -0.45
C VAL A 350 7.53 19.62 1.04
N LEU A 351 6.27 19.61 1.47
CA LEU A 351 5.89 19.24 2.83
C LEU A 351 5.46 17.78 2.82
N HIS A 352 6.22 16.94 3.53
CA HIS A 352 6.09 15.50 3.51
C HIS A 352 5.42 14.97 4.78
N PHE A 353 4.45 14.06 4.60
CA PHE A 353 3.86 13.26 5.68
C PHE A 353 4.13 11.79 5.40
N HIS A 354 4.76 11.09 6.36
CA HIS A 354 5.20 9.72 6.16
C HIS A 354 4.07 8.69 6.27
N GLY A 355 4.27 7.50 5.69
CA GLY A 355 3.43 6.32 5.89
C GLY A 355 3.62 5.64 7.25
N GLY A 356 3.16 4.40 7.39
CA GLY A 356 3.28 3.62 8.63
C GLY A 356 1.97 3.44 9.41
N GLY A 357 0.84 3.49 8.71
CA GLY A 357 -0.48 3.13 9.26
C GLY A 357 -0.92 3.97 10.46
N PHE A 358 -0.40 5.20 10.60
CA PHE A 358 -0.58 6.09 11.76
C PHE A 358 0.00 5.56 13.09
N VAL A 359 0.67 4.41 13.10
CA VAL A 359 1.12 3.72 14.33
C VAL A 359 2.64 3.57 14.44
N ALA A 360 3.37 3.69 13.33
CA ALA A 360 4.80 3.43 13.27
C ALA A 360 5.53 4.35 12.28
N GLN A 361 6.87 4.21 12.26
CA GLN A 361 7.82 4.92 11.40
C GLN A 361 7.93 6.42 11.69
N THR A 362 8.95 7.03 11.10
CA THR A 362 9.25 8.46 11.17
C THR A 362 9.76 8.99 9.82
N SER A 363 10.05 10.29 9.76
CA SER A 363 10.80 10.91 8.67
C SER A 363 12.14 10.21 8.37
N LYS A 364 12.76 9.57 9.37
CA LYS A 364 14.05 8.90 9.22
C LYS A 364 13.95 7.66 8.33
N SER A 365 12.88 6.86 8.45
CA SER A 365 12.66 5.69 7.57
C SER A 365 12.48 6.07 6.10
N HIS A 366 11.95 7.26 5.83
CA HIS A 366 11.61 7.74 4.48
C HIS A 366 12.73 8.60 3.86
N GLU A 367 13.72 8.97 4.66
CA GLU A 367 14.89 9.76 4.28
C GLU A 367 15.60 9.31 2.99
N PRO A 368 15.78 8.00 2.69
CA PRO A 368 16.53 7.56 1.52
C PRO A 368 15.96 8.08 0.19
N TYR A 369 14.64 8.04 0.00
CA TYR A 369 14.02 8.57 -1.22
C TYR A 369 13.82 10.09 -1.16
N LEU A 370 13.57 10.65 0.03
CA LEU A 370 13.42 12.11 0.20
C LEU A 370 14.72 12.86 -0.13
N ARG A 371 15.89 12.29 0.20
CA ARG A 371 17.19 12.85 -0.19
C ARG A 371 17.35 12.91 -1.72
N SER A 372 16.94 11.86 -2.43
CA SER A 372 16.93 11.85 -3.91
C SER A 372 15.98 12.91 -4.45
N TRP A 373 14.75 12.98 -3.93
CA TRP A 373 13.78 13.98 -4.36
C TRP A 373 14.27 15.41 -4.12
N SER A 374 14.91 15.69 -2.99
CA SER A 374 15.46 17.02 -2.69
C SER A 374 16.56 17.42 -3.69
N GLN A 375 17.36 16.45 -4.14
CA GLN A 375 18.37 16.64 -5.18
C GLN A 375 17.71 16.89 -6.55
N ASP A 376 16.80 16.01 -6.97
CA ASP A 376 16.21 16.00 -8.32
C ASP A 376 15.23 17.16 -8.57
N LEU A 377 14.54 17.61 -7.52
CA LEU A 377 13.67 18.79 -7.54
C LEU A 377 14.44 20.07 -7.26
N ASN A 378 15.68 19.95 -6.74
CA ASN A 378 16.45 21.05 -6.19
C ASN A 378 15.58 21.93 -5.26
N ALA A 379 14.91 21.29 -4.29
CA ALA A 379 13.98 21.92 -3.37
C ALA A 379 14.17 21.38 -1.93
N PRO A 380 13.99 22.22 -0.90
CA PRO A 380 13.91 21.74 0.48
C PRO A 380 12.67 20.86 0.67
N ILE A 381 12.82 19.86 1.53
CA ILE A 381 11.75 18.99 1.99
C ILE A 381 11.63 19.14 3.51
N LEU A 382 10.43 19.41 4.00
CA LEU A 382 10.11 19.38 5.42
C LEU A 382 9.23 18.16 5.68
N SER A 383 9.74 17.15 6.39
CA SER A 383 8.97 15.95 6.76
C SER A 383 8.48 16.06 8.19
N VAL A 384 7.19 15.83 8.46
CA VAL A 384 6.62 15.94 9.80
C VAL A 384 6.67 14.58 10.50
N ASP A 385 7.23 14.55 11.72
CA ASP A 385 7.23 13.40 12.63
C ASP A 385 6.01 13.51 13.55
N TYR A 386 4.82 13.25 13.02
CA TYR A 386 3.57 13.37 13.77
C TYR A 386 3.45 12.25 14.82
N SER A 387 2.68 12.51 15.87
CA SER A 387 2.44 11.59 16.97
C SER A 387 1.61 10.40 16.52
N LEU A 388 1.99 9.21 16.99
CA LEU A 388 1.48 7.94 16.51
C LEU A 388 0.43 7.34 17.46
N ALA A 389 -0.52 6.62 16.89
CA ALA A 389 -1.44 5.76 17.63
C ALA A 389 -0.71 4.49 18.13
N PRO A 390 -1.20 3.83 19.19
CA PRO A 390 -2.40 4.14 19.98
C PRO A 390 -2.21 5.27 21.01
N GLU A 391 -1.00 5.77 21.24
CA GLU A 391 -0.73 6.80 22.26
C GLU A 391 -1.35 8.16 21.90
N ALA A 392 -1.41 8.46 20.60
CA ALA A 392 -1.99 9.67 20.04
C ALA A 392 -2.96 9.32 18.89
N PRO A 393 -4.19 8.85 19.19
CA PRO A 393 -5.16 8.50 18.17
C PRO A 393 -5.68 9.74 17.41
N PHE A 394 -6.53 9.52 16.41
CA PHE A 394 -7.22 10.57 15.68
C PHE A 394 -7.91 11.55 16.65
N PRO A 395 -7.83 12.88 16.48
CA PRO A 395 -7.27 13.60 15.32
C PRO A 395 -5.84 14.13 15.54
N ARG A 396 -5.05 13.58 16.47
CA ARG A 396 -3.78 14.19 16.88
C ARG A 396 -2.79 14.40 15.72
N ALA A 397 -2.55 13.38 14.91
CA ALA A 397 -1.66 13.48 13.75
C ALA A 397 -2.10 14.59 12.77
N LEU A 398 -3.42 14.71 12.52
CA LEU A 398 -3.97 15.76 11.66
C LEU A 398 -3.76 17.16 12.23
N GLU A 399 -3.92 17.35 13.55
CA GLU A 399 -3.63 18.64 14.20
C GLU A 399 -2.16 19.04 14.02
N GLU A 400 -1.23 18.11 14.22
CA GLU A 400 0.21 18.36 14.12
C GLU A 400 0.65 18.63 12.68
N CYS A 401 0.16 17.86 11.72
CA CYS A 401 0.44 18.07 10.30
C CYS A 401 -0.12 19.41 9.79
N PHE A 402 -1.34 19.79 10.22
CA PHE A 402 -1.91 21.10 9.89
C PHE A 402 -1.13 22.26 10.54
N TYR A 403 -0.75 22.11 11.81
CA TYR A 403 0.10 23.09 12.50
C TYR A 403 1.45 23.26 11.82
N ALA A 404 2.11 22.15 11.44
CA ALA A 404 3.37 22.14 10.73
C ALA A 404 3.27 22.82 9.36
N TYR A 405 2.19 22.57 8.61
CA TYR A 405 1.91 23.23 7.34
C TYR A 405 1.83 24.75 7.48
N CYS A 406 1.01 25.22 8.42
CA CYS A 406 0.86 26.63 8.73
C CYS A 406 2.18 27.26 9.21
N TRP A 407 2.95 26.54 10.02
CA TRP A 407 4.23 27.01 10.53
C TRP A 407 5.26 27.14 9.39
N ALA A 408 5.25 26.22 8.43
CA ALA A 408 6.13 26.23 7.26
C ALA A 408 5.84 27.41 6.32
N ILE A 409 4.56 27.77 6.13
CA ILE A 409 4.16 28.98 5.40
C ILE A 409 4.70 30.22 6.11
N LYS A 410 4.47 30.33 7.44
CA LYS A 410 4.88 31.50 8.22
C LYS A 410 6.40 31.70 8.27
N ASN A 411 7.15 30.61 8.33
CA ASN A 411 8.60 30.63 8.54
C ASN A 411 9.37 30.20 7.29
N HIS A 412 8.84 30.54 6.10
CA HIS A 412 9.38 30.07 4.82
C HIS A 412 10.87 30.42 4.64
N ASN A 413 11.27 31.60 5.12
CA ASN A 413 12.65 32.07 5.13
C ASN A 413 13.60 31.16 5.93
N LEU A 414 13.16 30.55 7.04
CA LEU A 414 14.00 29.63 7.82
C LEU A 414 14.22 28.30 7.11
N LEU A 415 13.27 27.90 6.28
CA LEU A 415 13.29 26.63 5.57
C LEU A 415 14.03 26.70 4.23
N GLY A 416 14.48 27.89 3.83
CA GLY A 416 15.21 28.10 2.59
C GLY A 416 14.33 28.08 1.35
N TRP A 417 13.10 28.60 1.44
CA TRP A 417 12.21 28.78 0.30
C TRP A 417 11.50 30.15 0.31
N THR A 418 11.02 30.58 -0.86
CA THR A 418 10.47 31.94 -1.08
C THR A 418 9.02 32.08 -0.61
N GLY A 419 8.33 30.98 -0.34
CA GLY A 419 6.89 30.98 -0.09
C GLY A 419 6.04 30.85 -1.36
N GLU A 420 6.64 30.70 -2.55
CA GLU A 420 5.90 30.73 -3.82
C GLU A 420 5.03 29.50 -4.07
N ARG A 421 5.56 28.28 -3.99
CA ARG A 421 4.77 27.05 -4.20
C ARG A 421 5.11 25.96 -3.20
N VAL A 422 4.08 25.34 -2.65
CA VAL A 422 4.17 24.21 -1.72
C VAL A 422 3.36 23.02 -2.23
N CYS A 423 4.03 21.87 -2.35
CA CYS A 423 3.39 20.59 -2.65
C CYS A 423 3.28 19.79 -1.36
N LEU A 424 2.10 19.26 -1.05
CA LEU A 424 1.97 18.22 -0.03
C LEU A 424 2.27 16.88 -0.68
N ALA A 425 3.19 16.12 -0.11
CA ALA A 425 3.51 14.78 -0.58
C ALA A 425 3.43 13.78 0.57
N GLY A 426 2.91 12.58 0.33
CA GLY A 426 2.84 11.58 1.36
C GLY A 426 2.42 10.22 0.82
N ASP A 427 2.70 9.19 1.61
CA ASP A 427 2.48 7.81 1.21
C ASP A 427 1.59 7.08 2.22
N SER A 428 0.69 6.21 1.76
CA SER A 428 -0.22 5.45 2.63
C SER A 428 -1.02 6.36 3.60
N ALA A 429 -0.82 6.23 4.91
CA ALA A 429 -1.36 7.12 5.95
C ALA A 429 -0.95 8.60 5.77
N GLY A 430 0.26 8.88 5.28
CA GLY A 430 0.72 10.22 4.96
C GLY A 430 -0.04 10.83 3.78
N GLY A 431 -0.40 10.02 2.79
CA GLY A 431 -1.25 10.43 1.67
C GLY A 431 -2.66 10.84 2.12
N ASN A 432 -3.22 10.17 3.12
CA ASN A 432 -4.45 10.59 3.79
C ASN A 432 -4.28 11.99 4.42
N LEU A 433 -3.21 12.19 5.19
CA LEU A 433 -2.91 13.45 5.86
C LEU A 433 -2.75 14.61 4.86
N CYS A 434 -2.17 14.39 3.67
CA CYS A 434 -2.09 15.43 2.65
C CYS A 434 -3.46 15.96 2.23
N VAL A 435 -4.42 15.07 2.03
CA VAL A 435 -5.80 15.42 1.65
C VAL A 435 -6.50 16.12 2.81
N THR A 436 -6.44 15.54 4.01
CA THR A 436 -7.20 16.03 5.17
C THR A 436 -6.63 17.33 5.74
N VAL A 437 -5.32 17.56 5.67
CA VAL A 437 -4.70 18.86 5.95
C VAL A 437 -5.16 19.93 4.95
N SER A 438 -5.30 19.58 3.67
CA SER A 438 -5.80 20.53 2.66
C SER A 438 -7.28 20.87 2.88
N MET A 439 -8.11 19.90 3.24
CA MET A 439 -9.50 20.12 3.66
C MET A 439 -9.56 21.04 4.87
N ARG A 440 -8.68 20.83 5.86
CA ARG A 440 -8.59 21.69 7.05
C ARG A 440 -8.09 23.08 6.72
N ALA A 441 -7.14 23.21 5.80
CA ALA A 441 -6.66 24.51 5.29
C ALA A 441 -7.80 25.32 4.66
N ALA A 442 -8.59 24.69 3.80
CA ALA A 442 -9.78 25.30 3.21
C ALA A 442 -10.78 25.75 4.29
N ALA A 443 -11.07 24.89 5.28
CA ALA A 443 -12.01 25.20 6.35
C ALA A 443 -11.55 26.35 7.26
N HIS A 444 -10.25 26.48 7.51
CA HIS A 444 -9.67 27.59 8.29
C HIS A 444 -9.40 28.86 7.46
N GLY A 445 -9.62 28.81 6.14
CA GLY A 445 -9.36 29.93 5.25
C GLY A 445 -7.88 30.32 5.15
N VAL A 446 -6.97 29.44 5.55
CA VAL A 446 -5.53 29.63 5.29
C VAL A 446 -5.23 29.28 3.84
N ARG A 447 -4.13 29.79 3.30
CA ARG A 447 -3.66 29.42 1.96
C ARG A 447 -3.63 27.90 1.84
N MET A 448 -4.24 27.35 0.79
CA MET A 448 -4.15 25.93 0.44
C MET A 448 -2.82 25.63 -0.28
N PRO A 449 -2.34 24.37 -0.25
CA PRO A 449 -1.14 24.00 -0.99
C PRO A 449 -1.43 24.05 -2.49
N ASP A 450 -0.38 24.16 -3.30
CA ASP A 450 -0.51 24.31 -4.75
C ASP A 450 -0.80 22.96 -5.45
N GLY A 451 -0.62 21.85 -4.74
CA GLY A 451 -0.95 20.50 -5.20
C GLY A 451 -0.70 19.43 -4.14
N ILE A 452 -1.32 18.27 -4.34
CA ILE A 452 -1.14 17.06 -3.52
C ILE A 452 -0.57 15.95 -4.40
N VAL A 453 0.45 15.24 -3.90
CA VAL A 453 0.95 13.98 -4.48
C VAL A 453 0.84 12.89 -3.43
N ALA A 454 -0.09 11.95 -3.63
CA ALA A 454 -0.41 10.91 -2.68
C ALA A 454 -0.10 9.53 -3.27
N ALA A 455 0.90 8.84 -2.71
CA ALA A 455 1.26 7.48 -3.12
C ALA A 455 0.45 6.45 -2.31
N TYR A 456 -0.25 5.56 -3.01
CA TYR A 456 -1.10 4.48 -2.47
C TYR A 456 -1.88 4.91 -1.21
N PRO A 457 -2.65 6.02 -1.28
CA PRO A 457 -3.16 6.68 -0.08
C PRO A 457 -4.29 5.90 0.60
N ALA A 458 -4.33 6.00 1.93
CA ALA A 458 -5.40 5.43 2.73
C ALA A 458 -6.64 6.36 2.79
N THR A 459 -7.45 6.39 1.73
CA THR A 459 -8.58 7.34 1.61
C THR A 459 -9.87 6.88 2.27
N LEU A 460 -10.01 5.57 2.55
CA LEU A 460 -11.14 4.98 3.24
C LEU A 460 -10.67 4.10 4.40
N LEU A 461 -10.73 4.64 5.61
CA LEU A 461 -10.36 3.95 6.84
C LEU A 461 -11.54 3.13 7.40
N THR A 462 -12.17 2.31 6.55
CA THR A 462 -13.19 1.34 6.94
C THR A 462 -12.86 -0.03 6.37
N VAL A 463 -13.48 -1.07 6.92
CA VAL A 463 -13.23 -2.48 6.56
C VAL A 463 -14.22 -3.02 5.53
N TYR A 464 -14.82 -2.15 4.72
CA TYR A 464 -15.77 -2.58 3.68
C TYR A 464 -15.15 -3.62 2.76
N ALA A 465 -15.92 -4.63 2.37
CA ALA A 465 -15.47 -5.56 1.35
C ALA A 465 -15.25 -4.80 0.04
N SER A 466 -14.14 -5.11 -0.64
CA SER A 466 -13.88 -4.68 -2.01
C SER A 466 -13.04 -5.75 -2.72
N PRO A 467 -13.08 -5.81 -4.06
CA PRO A 467 -12.23 -6.72 -4.82
C PRO A 467 -10.74 -6.56 -4.51
N SER A 468 -10.21 -5.34 -4.36
CA SER A 468 -8.80 -5.14 -4.02
C SER A 468 -8.47 -5.62 -2.60
N ARG A 469 -9.39 -5.48 -1.64
CA ARG A 469 -9.18 -5.92 -0.25
C ARG A 469 -9.04 -7.44 -0.11
N LEU A 470 -9.55 -8.23 -1.06
CA LEU A 470 -9.27 -9.67 -1.14
C LEU A 470 -7.77 -9.98 -1.30
N LEU A 471 -6.98 -9.04 -1.84
CA LEU A 471 -5.53 -9.19 -1.96
C LEU A 471 -4.81 -9.20 -0.61
N THR A 472 -5.46 -8.74 0.47
CA THR A 472 -4.87 -8.81 1.82
C THR A 472 -4.57 -10.25 2.26
N LEU A 473 -5.08 -11.28 1.56
CA LEU A 473 -4.82 -12.69 1.89
C LEU A 473 -3.37 -13.07 1.58
N MET A 474 -2.78 -12.38 0.61
CA MET A 474 -1.48 -12.68 0.02
C MET A 474 -0.55 -11.47 -0.02
N ASP A 475 -0.93 -10.35 0.62
CA ASP A 475 -0.08 -9.16 0.71
C ASP A 475 0.91 -9.30 1.89
N PRO A 476 2.23 -9.32 1.62
CA PRO A 476 3.24 -9.52 2.66
C PRO A 476 3.41 -8.34 3.61
N LEU A 477 2.87 -7.17 3.28
CA LEU A 477 3.04 -5.92 4.04
C LEU A 477 1.74 -5.48 4.72
N LEU A 478 0.59 -5.70 4.07
CA LEU A 478 -0.74 -5.33 4.54
C LEU A 478 -1.71 -6.52 4.67
N PRO A 479 -1.42 -7.52 5.53
CA PRO A 479 -2.45 -8.48 5.93
C PRO A 479 -3.65 -7.76 6.57
N LEU A 480 -4.86 -8.31 6.40
CA LEU A 480 -6.09 -7.69 6.89
C LEU A 480 -6.06 -7.43 8.40
N SER A 481 -5.47 -8.34 9.18
CA SER A 481 -5.32 -8.18 10.62
C SER A 481 -4.50 -6.94 10.98
N VAL A 482 -3.45 -6.65 10.21
CA VAL A 482 -2.60 -5.46 10.42
C VAL A 482 -3.37 -4.20 10.13
N LEU A 483 -4.08 -4.15 9.00
CA LEU A 483 -4.94 -3.02 8.64
C LEU A 483 -6.01 -2.76 9.70
N ALA A 484 -6.67 -3.82 10.18
CA ALA A 484 -7.69 -3.74 11.22
C ALA A 484 -7.14 -3.20 12.54
N ARG A 485 -5.94 -3.64 12.95
CA ARG A 485 -5.29 -3.18 14.19
C ARG A 485 -4.82 -1.73 14.07
N CYS A 486 -4.24 -1.32 12.94
CA CYS A 486 -3.88 0.07 12.68
C CYS A 486 -5.11 0.97 12.72
N LEU A 487 -6.21 0.56 12.08
CA LEU A 487 -7.47 1.27 12.10
C LEU A 487 -8.02 1.39 13.53
N SER A 488 -8.09 0.29 14.27
CA SER A 488 -8.57 0.28 15.66
C SER A 488 -7.76 1.21 16.55
N ALA A 489 -6.43 1.17 16.43
CA ALA A 489 -5.53 2.04 17.19
C ALA A 489 -5.73 3.51 16.83
N TYR A 490 -5.81 3.83 15.54
CA TYR A 490 -5.99 5.21 15.08
C TYR A 490 -7.38 5.76 15.42
N ALA A 491 -8.42 4.92 15.40
CA ALA A 491 -9.76 5.25 15.85
C ALA A 491 -9.89 5.39 17.38
N GLY A 492 -8.82 5.12 18.15
CA GLY A 492 -8.83 5.23 19.61
C GLY A 492 -9.63 4.14 20.33
N HIS A 493 -9.85 2.97 19.71
CA HIS A 493 -10.53 1.86 20.38
C HIS A 493 -9.56 1.19 21.35
N SER A 494 -9.99 1.04 22.61
CA SER A 494 -9.19 0.45 23.68
C SER A 494 -8.78 -0.99 23.34
N VAL A 495 -7.49 -1.22 23.18
CA VAL A 495 -6.90 -2.56 23.33
C VAL A 495 -6.66 -2.78 24.82
N PHE A 496 -7.72 -2.93 25.62
CA PHE A 496 -7.60 -3.34 27.02
C PHE A 496 -8.37 -4.65 27.23
N ASN A 497 -7.66 -5.75 27.00
CA ASN A 497 -7.88 -7.03 27.68
C ASN A 497 -6.51 -7.66 27.92
N HIS A 498 -5.75 -7.07 28.84
CA HIS A 498 -4.83 -7.85 29.65
C HIS A 498 -5.12 -7.53 31.11
N SER A 499 -5.48 -8.58 31.83
CA SER A 499 -5.53 -8.67 33.28
C SER A 499 -4.34 -7.94 33.91
N ASN A 500 -4.63 -7.17 34.96
CA ASN A 500 -3.70 -6.49 35.86
C ASN A 500 -2.31 -7.15 35.91
N ASP A 501 -1.28 -6.43 35.44
CA ASP A 501 0.06 -6.52 35.99
C ASP A 501 0.81 -5.18 35.82
N GLU A 502 1.71 -4.94 36.74
CA GLU A 502 2.04 -3.64 37.34
C GLU A 502 2.64 -2.58 36.40
N LYS A 503 2.29 -1.32 36.69
CA LYS A 503 2.96 -0.11 36.20
C LYS A 503 4.43 -0.11 36.64
N VAL A 504 5.34 -0.54 35.76
CA VAL A 504 6.78 -0.29 35.92
C VAL A 504 7.26 0.71 34.86
N SER A 505 7.72 1.85 35.36
CA SER A 505 8.27 3.00 34.63
C SER A 505 9.41 2.60 33.68
N THR A 506 9.08 2.41 32.39
CA THR A 506 10.03 2.08 31.32
C THR A 506 10.57 3.34 30.65
N PHE A 507 11.12 4.29 31.42
CA PHE A 507 11.70 5.51 30.84
C PHE A 507 13.09 5.89 31.38
N SER A 508 13.81 4.99 32.05
CA SER A 508 15.12 5.32 32.63
C SER A 508 16.24 4.29 32.43
N MET A 509 16.16 3.37 31.45
CA MET A 509 17.19 2.34 31.26
C MET A 509 17.79 2.20 29.84
N VAL A 510 17.70 3.23 29.00
CA VAL A 510 18.37 3.26 27.67
C VAL A 510 19.55 4.22 27.66
N ARG A 511 20.58 3.97 28.48
CA ARG A 511 21.83 4.75 28.33
C ARG A 511 23.14 4.09 28.74
N ARG A 512 23.17 2.82 29.14
CA ARG A 512 24.43 2.13 29.42
C ARG A 512 24.33 0.71 28.83
N ASP A 513 25.41 0.30 28.15
CA ASP A 513 25.64 -1.01 27.50
C ASP A 513 25.47 -1.16 25.98
N THR A 514 25.51 -0.05 25.23
CA THR A 514 25.69 -0.10 23.75
C THR A 514 27.12 -0.48 23.32
N ALA A 515 28.12 -0.31 24.20
CA ALA A 515 29.53 -0.42 23.82
C ALA A 515 30.08 -1.87 23.75
N LEU A 516 29.51 -2.81 24.50
CA LEU A 516 29.94 -4.21 24.48
C LEU A 516 29.26 -5.01 23.36
N LEU A 517 28.01 -4.68 23.03
CA LEU A 517 27.22 -5.30 21.97
C LEU A 517 27.80 -5.03 20.56
N LEU A 518 28.46 -3.88 20.38
CA LEU A 518 29.15 -3.50 19.13
C LEU A 518 30.39 -4.34 18.82
N ARG A 519 31.04 -4.96 19.82
CA ARG A 519 32.27 -5.73 19.61
C ARG A 519 32.01 -7.10 19.02
N ASP A 520 30.92 -7.75 19.42
CA ASP A 520 30.53 -9.08 18.93
C ASP A 520 29.76 -9.01 17.60
N PHE A 521 29.08 -7.87 17.33
CA PHE A 521 28.36 -7.63 16.07
C PHE A 521 29.30 -7.48 14.85
N LYS A 522 30.52 -6.96 15.05
CA LYS A 522 31.52 -6.78 13.97
C LYS A 522 32.05 -8.09 13.38
N GLN A 523 32.00 -9.20 14.12
CA GLN A 523 32.61 -10.46 13.69
C GLN A 523 31.64 -11.37 12.89
N GLY A 524 30.32 -11.18 13.03
CA GLY A 524 29.29 -12.01 12.38
C GLY A 524 28.57 -11.38 11.19
N ALA A 525 28.55 -10.05 11.07
CA ALA A 525 27.84 -9.33 10.01
C ALA A 525 28.54 -9.36 8.63
N SER A 526 29.81 -9.78 8.56
CA SER A 526 30.56 -9.84 7.31
C SER A 526 30.03 -10.91 6.34
N ASN A 527 29.55 -12.05 6.83
CA ASN A 527 29.21 -13.18 5.95
C ASN A 527 27.84 -13.07 5.25
N TRP A 528 26.88 -12.33 5.84
CA TRP A 528 25.57 -12.08 5.22
C TRP A 528 25.61 -10.98 4.16
N ILE A 529 26.41 -9.93 4.39
CA ILE A 529 26.58 -8.81 3.45
C ILE A 529 27.41 -9.25 2.23
N HIS A 530 28.42 -10.11 2.41
CA HIS A 530 29.13 -10.71 1.27
C HIS A 530 28.22 -11.62 0.42
N SER A 531 27.27 -12.34 1.01
CA SER A 531 26.27 -13.16 0.27
C SER A 531 25.31 -12.32 -0.58
N LEU A 532 24.98 -11.11 -0.14
CA LEU A 532 24.13 -10.16 -0.87
C LEU A 532 24.90 -9.41 -1.98
N LEU A 533 26.20 -9.17 -1.79
CA LEU A 533 27.06 -8.43 -2.74
C LEU A 533 27.73 -9.32 -3.80
N ASP A 534 27.98 -10.62 -3.55
CA ASP A 534 28.70 -11.50 -4.48
C ASP A 534 27.84 -12.33 -5.45
N ARG A 535 26.54 -12.05 -5.61
CA ARG A 535 25.71 -12.72 -6.64
C ARG A 535 25.63 -11.97 -7.97
N GLY A 536 26.75 -11.36 -8.36
CA GLY A 536 27.06 -10.95 -9.72
C GLY A 536 28.01 -11.96 -10.39
N GLY A 537 27.57 -13.20 -10.59
CA GLY A 537 28.38 -14.21 -11.28
C GLY A 537 27.63 -15.52 -11.47
N ALA A 538 27.50 -15.96 -12.72
CA ALA A 538 27.09 -17.33 -13.03
C ALA A 538 28.15 -18.33 -12.50
N ASP A 539 27.69 -19.52 -12.11
CA ASP A 539 28.48 -20.66 -11.60
C ASP A 539 28.80 -20.71 -10.08
N SER A 540 27.80 -20.98 -9.25
CA SER A 540 28.00 -21.72 -7.99
C SER A 540 26.71 -22.37 -7.47
N VAL A 541 26.34 -23.52 -8.04
CA VAL A 541 25.22 -24.38 -7.56
C VAL A 541 25.71 -25.83 -7.32
N ARG A 542 27.00 -26.01 -7.02
CA ARG A 542 27.53 -27.33 -6.64
C ARG A 542 28.35 -27.20 -5.38
N LYS A 543 27.86 -27.84 -4.31
CA LYS A 543 28.46 -28.06 -2.97
C LYS A 543 27.93 -27.15 -1.87
N SER A 544 26.77 -27.52 -1.31
CA SER A 544 26.54 -27.50 0.14
C SER A 544 25.19 -28.16 0.45
N VAL A 545 25.12 -29.50 0.32
CA VAL A 545 24.15 -30.35 1.02
C VAL A 545 24.76 -31.75 1.12
N SER A 546 25.62 -31.94 2.10
CA SER A 546 26.01 -33.25 2.61
C SER A 546 26.14 -33.08 4.11
N GLU A 547 25.54 -33.99 4.87
CA GLU A 547 25.49 -34.03 6.34
C GLU A 547 24.33 -33.27 7.01
N ALA A 548 23.12 -33.81 6.85
CA ALA A 548 22.11 -33.87 7.92
C ALA A 548 21.02 -34.88 7.52
N SER A 549 21.32 -36.15 7.70
CA SER A 549 20.36 -37.26 7.70
C SER A 549 20.89 -38.27 8.72
N LEU A 550 19.98 -39.06 9.32
CA LEU A 550 20.10 -39.86 10.55
C LEU A 550 19.74 -39.00 11.78
N THR A 551 18.60 -39.17 12.47
CA THR A 551 17.98 -40.41 12.96
C THR A 551 16.50 -40.17 13.38
N SER A 552 15.66 -41.20 13.25
CA SER A 552 14.38 -41.37 13.97
C SER A 552 14.49 -42.59 14.90
N PRO A 553 13.65 -42.70 15.95
CA PRO A 553 12.73 -43.86 15.96
C PRO A 553 11.34 -43.63 16.59
N HIS A 554 10.41 -44.49 16.16
CA HIS A 554 9.01 -44.72 16.57
C HIS A 554 8.81 -45.19 18.02
N THR A 555 7.62 -44.96 18.61
CA THR A 555 6.67 -45.99 19.13
C THR A 555 5.39 -45.40 19.78
N ASP A 556 4.20 -45.91 19.39
CA ASP A 556 2.91 -45.94 20.14
C ASP A 556 2.86 -47.21 21.05
N PRO A 557 1.83 -47.55 21.90
CA PRO A 557 0.42 -47.07 22.10
C PRO A 557 -0.02 -47.08 23.62
N PRO A 558 -1.28 -47.35 24.11
CA PRO A 558 -2.67 -47.34 23.59
C PRO A 558 -3.75 -46.62 24.49
N VAL A 559 -5.02 -46.76 24.05
CA VAL A 559 -6.35 -46.20 24.38
C VAL A 559 -7.01 -46.54 25.75
N SER A 560 -7.88 -45.62 26.24
CA SER A 560 -9.13 -45.83 27.03
C SER A 560 -9.73 -44.43 27.34
N GLY A 561 -11.00 -44.03 27.23
CA GLY A 561 -12.30 -44.69 27.17
C GLY A 561 -13.26 -43.97 28.15
N LYS A 562 -14.34 -43.32 27.64
CA LYS A 562 -15.71 -43.21 28.21
C LYS A 562 -16.45 -41.90 27.88
N ALA A 563 -17.72 -42.09 27.55
CA ALA A 563 -18.77 -41.13 27.30
C ALA A 563 -19.45 -40.63 28.58
N SER A 564 -20.13 -39.49 28.48
CA SER A 564 -21.37 -39.21 29.21
C SER A 564 -22.18 -38.10 28.51
N GLU A 565 -23.42 -38.44 28.16
CA GLU A 565 -24.52 -37.58 27.72
C GLU A 565 -24.88 -36.51 28.75
N TYR A 566 -25.54 -35.41 28.34
CA TYR A 566 -26.91 -35.05 28.78
C TYR A 566 -27.42 -33.75 28.10
N SER A 567 -28.47 -33.93 27.30
CA SER A 567 -29.73 -33.18 27.13
C SER A 567 -29.83 -31.64 27.13
N LEU A 568 -30.18 -31.12 25.94
CA LEU A 568 -31.37 -30.30 25.57
C LEU A 568 -32.14 -29.51 26.64
N GLU A 569 -32.33 -28.20 26.37
CA GLU A 569 -33.67 -27.58 26.43
C GLU A 569 -33.79 -26.34 25.52
N LYS A 570 -34.92 -26.25 24.81
CA LYS A 570 -35.32 -25.20 23.86
C LYS A 570 -36.09 -24.09 24.58
N GLY A 571 -35.95 -22.85 24.12
CA GLY A 571 -36.84 -21.73 24.46
C GLY A 571 -37.04 -20.78 23.27
N SER A 572 -38.23 -20.85 22.67
CA SER A 572 -38.75 -20.03 21.57
C SER A 572 -39.29 -18.68 22.09
N LEU A 573 -39.24 -17.60 21.28
CA LEU A 573 -40.37 -16.67 21.01
C LEU A 573 -39.96 -15.40 20.19
N LYS A 574 -40.41 -15.40 18.92
CA LYS A 574 -41.09 -14.33 18.12
C LYS A 574 -40.69 -12.83 18.19
N SER A 575 -40.12 -12.36 17.06
CA SER A 575 -40.57 -11.30 16.11
C SER A 575 -41.45 -10.12 16.55
N GLN A 576 -41.06 -8.90 16.15
CA GLN A 576 -41.88 -7.84 15.48
C GLN A 576 -40.95 -6.71 14.95
N THR A 577 -40.74 -6.60 13.62
CA THR A 577 -41.33 -5.64 12.65
C THR A 577 -40.90 -4.17 12.78
N CYS A 578 -40.31 -3.60 11.72
CA CYS A 578 -40.49 -2.19 11.31
C CYS A 578 -40.26 -2.05 9.79
N GLN A 579 -41.25 -1.45 9.13
CA GLN A 579 -41.29 -1.02 7.72
C GLN A 579 -40.91 0.47 7.60
N ASP A 580 -40.62 0.85 6.35
CA ASP A 580 -40.72 2.19 5.72
C ASP A 580 -39.60 3.22 5.93
N LEU A 581 -38.83 3.52 4.85
CA LEU A 581 -39.03 4.69 3.97
C LEU A 581 -38.07 4.67 2.75
N GLY A 582 -38.61 4.86 1.53
CA GLY A 582 -37.89 5.06 0.25
C GLY A 582 -37.27 6.47 0.09
N THR A 583 -36.70 6.92 -1.04
CA THR A 583 -36.97 6.64 -2.46
C THR A 583 -35.91 7.28 -3.40
N HIS A 584 -35.55 6.54 -4.47
CA HIS A 584 -35.18 6.91 -5.86
C HIS A 584 -33.97 7.77 -6.27
N THR A 585 -33.16 7.23 -7.18
CA THR A 585 -33.15 7.58 -8.64
C THR A 585 -32.61 6.40 -9.46
N ASN A 586 -33.46 5.83 -10.33
CA ASN A 586 -33.08 4.81 -11.32
C ASN A 586 -32.52 5.51 -12.57
N SER A 587 -31.26 5.21 -12.93
CA SER A 587 -30.75 5.43 -14.28
C SER A 587 -30.95 4.17 -15.10
N GLU A 588 -31.55 4.31 -16.28
CA GLU A 588 -31.76 3.24 -17.27
C GLU A 588 -30.46 2.47 -17.54
N VAL A 589 -30.48 1.15 -17.31
CA VAL A 589 -29.36 0.25 -17.61
C VAL A 589 -29.52 -0.26 -19.03
N ASP A 590 -28.47 -0.13 -19.84
CA ASP A 590 -28.39 -0.65 -21.21
C ASP A 590 -28.58 -2.19 -21.22
N PRO A 591 -29.54 -2.75 -21.99
CA PRO A 591 -29.85 -4.19 -21.98
C PRO A 591 -28.67 -5.08 -22.42
N SER A 592 -27.72 -4.56 -23.19
CA SER A 592 -26.51 -5.30 -23.59
C SER A 592 -25.55 -5.59 -22.43
N VAL A 593 -25.63 -4.76 -21.37
CA VAL A 593 -24.83 -4.90 -20.16
C VAL A 593 -25.43 -6.00 -19.27
N SER A 594 -26.76 -6.09 -19.18
CA SER A 594 -27.46 -7.10 -18.37
C SER A 594 -27.10 -8.54 -18.78
N GLU A 595 -26.93 -8.82 -20.07
CA GLU A 595 -26.52 -10.15 -20.56
C GLU A 595 -25.08 -10.49 -20.16
N SER A 596 -24.17 -9.51 -20.18
CA SER A 596 -22.75 -9.73 -19.82
C SER A 596 -22.56 -10.02 -18.33
N PHE A 597 -23.34 -9.38 -17.45
CA PHE A 597 -23.33 -9.66 -16.01
C PHE A 597 -23.89 -11.05 -15.66
N SER A 598 -24.85 -11.56 -16.44
CA SER A 598 -25.40 -12.92 -16.26
C SER A 598 -24.35 -14.02 -16.48
N SER A 599 -23.33 -13.77 -17.31
CA SER A 599 -22.24 -14.72 -17.59
C SER A 599 -21.26 -14.92 -16.43
N VAL A 600 -21.30 -14.03 -15.43
CA VAL A 600 -20.44 -14.05 -14.24
C VAL A 600 -21.22 -14.51 -13.01
N ALA A 601 -22.54 -14.72 -13.13
CA ALA A 601 -23.38 -15.14 -12.01
C ALA A 601 -23.08 -16.60 -11.63
N ILE A 602 -23.01 -16.85 -10.32
CA ILE A 602 -23.15 -18.22 -9.79
C ILE A 602 -24.61 -18.62 -10.08
N PRO A 603 -24.89 -19.74 -10.76
CA PRO A 603 -26.27 -20.22 -10.84
C PRO A 603 -26.80 -20.40 -9.42
N PRO A 604 -28.03 -19.95 -9.11
CA PRO A 604 -28.57 -20.10 -7.75
C PRO A 604 -28.49 -21.57 -7.35
N PRO A 605 -28.07 -21.88 -6.11
CA PRO A 605 -27.96 -23.27 -5.66
C PRO A 605 -29.34 -23.93 -5.82
N GLY A 606 -29.40 -24.95 -6.68
CA GLY A 606 -30.58 -25.77 -6.84
C GLY A 606 -30.69 -26.69 -5.63
N GLY A 607 -31.53 -26.32 -4.67
CA GLY A 607 -31.79 -27.13 -3.50
C GLY A 607 -33.06 -26.65 -2.81
N GLU A 608 -33.95 -27.60 -2.51
CA GLU A 608 -35.23 -27.41 -1.84
C GLU A 608 -35.12 -26.54 -0.58
N GLU A 609 -36.19 -25.79 -0.31
CA GLU A 609 -36.41 -24.95 0.88
C GLU A 609 -36.26 -25.77 2.18
N ASP A 610 -35.04 -26.03 2.67
CA ASP A 610 -34.80 -26.47 4.05
C ASP A 610 -33.30 -26.50 4.46
N SER A 611 -32.53 -25.43 4.22
CA SER A 611 -31.28 -25.21 4.98
C SER A 611 -31.04 -23.73 5.32
N GLU A 612 -30.99 -23.41 6.62
CA GLU A 612 -30.84 -22.05 7.17
C GLU A 612 -29.43 -21.43 6.97
N LYS A 613 -28.63 -21.86 6.01
CA LYS A 613 -27.31 -21.25 5.71
C LYS A 613 -27.16 -21.01 4.21
N PRO A 614 -27.01 -19.75 3.76
CA PRO A 614 -26.61 -19.46 2.39
C PRO A 614 -25.32 -20.21 2.06
N GLN A 615 -25.34 -21.07 1.04
CA GLN A 615 -24.15 -21.78 0.60
C GLN A 615 -23.20 -20.77 -0.05
N GLU A 616 -22.04 -20.51 0.58
CA GLU A 616 -21.14 -19.42 0.16
C GLU A 616 -20.30 -19.76 -1.08
N PHE A 617 -20.20 -21.04 -1.42
CA PHE A 617 -19.44 -21.59 -2.55
C PHE A 617 -20.29 -22.58 -3.34
N PRO A 618 -19.97 -22.81 -4.62
CA PRO A 618 -20.65 -23.83 -5.42
C PRO A 618 -20.54 -25.23 -4.81
N GLU A 619 -21.56 -26.06 -5.04
CA GLU A 619 -21.58 -27.46 -4.59
C GLU A 619 -20.32 -28.21 -5.05
N GLY A 620 -19.70 -28.96 -4.13
CA GLY A 620 -18.47 -29.70 -4.40
C GLY A 620 -17.17 -28.88 -4.33
N PHE A 621 -17.22 -27.60 -3.97
CA PHE A 621 -16.03 -26.79 -3.69
C PHE A 621 -16.02 -26.26 -2.25
N GLU A 622 -14.97 -26.59 -1.51
CA GLU A 622 -14.68 -25.98 -0.21
C GLU A 622 -13.28 -25.34 -0.23
N PRO A 623 -13.13 -24.08 0.23
CA PRO A 623 -11.81 -23.47 0.36
C PRO A 623 -11.01 -24.13 1.48
N LEU A 624 -9.69 -24.03 1.40
CA LEU A 624 -8.82 -24.47 2.49
C LEU A 624 -9.05 -23.59 3.72
N ARG A 625 -9.27 -24.24 4.87
CA ARG A 625 -9.55 -23.58 6.15
C ARG A 625 -8.29 -23.45 6.99
N SER A 626 -8.16 -22.32 7.66
CA SER A 626 -7.12 -22.10 8.67
C SER A 626 -7.44 -22.97 9.90
N GLU A 627 -6.44 -23.69 10.41
CA GLU A 627 -6.54 -24.39 11.70
C GLU A 627 -6.64 -23.42 12.88
N GLN A 628 -6.31 -22.14 12.65
CA GLN A 628 -6.41 -21.06 13.63
C GLN A 628 -7.50 -20.08 13.19
N LEU A 629 -8.55 -19.97 13.99
CA LEU A 629 -9.59 -18.97 13.77
C LEU A 629 -9.14 -17.67 14.42
N ALA A 630 -8.98 -16.62 13.60
CA ALA A 630 -8.75 -15.29 14.13
C ALA A 630 -10.07 -14.69 14.63
N GLU A 631 -10.15 -14.32 15.90
CA GLU A 631 -11.22 -13.44 16.39
C GLU A 631 -10.97 -12.01 15.86
N MET A 632 -11.45 -11.74 14.65
CA MET A 632 -11.48 -10.39 14.10
C MET A 632 -12.79 -9.72 14.53
N ASN A 633 -12.81 -9.16 15.74
CA ASN A 633 -13.91 -8.27 16.17
C ASN A 633 -13.80 -6.92 15.43
N MET A 634 -14.31 -6.88 14.21
CA MET A 634 -14.39 -5.67 13.40
C MET A 634 -15.66 -4.90 13.74
N GLN A 635 -15.63 -4.17 14.86
CA GLN A 635 -16.65 -3.16 15.14
C GLN A 635 -16.36 -1.90 14.33
N SER A 636 -17.26 -1.55 13.42
CA SER A 636 -17.21 -0.28 12.69
C SER A 636 -17.42 0.87 13.67
N SER A 637 -16.37 1.66 13.90
CA SER A 637 -16.53 2.86 14.71
C SER A 637 -17.17 3.99 13.91
N PRO A 638 -18.14 4.73 14.46
CA PRO A 638 -18.64 5.95 13.84
C PRO A 638 -17.53 6.96 13.49
N ILE A 639 -16.43 7.00 14.26
CA ILE A 639 -15.31 7.92 14.00
C ILE A 639 -14.59 7.60 12.68
N ALA A 640 -14.59 6.34 12.24
CA ALA A 640 -14.00 5.92 10.98
C ALA A 640 -14.68 6.55 9.76
N ARG A 641 -15.96 6.95 9.91
CA ARG A 641 -16.72 7.66 8.88
C ARG A 641 -16.50 9.17 8.88
N ASN A 642 -15.73 9.70 9.83
CA ASN A 642 -15.41 11.13 9.85
C ASN A 642 -14.67 11.53 8.56
N PRO A 643 -15.10 12.59 7.84
CA PRO A 643 -14.43 13.07 6.62
C PRO A 643 -12.93 13.33 6.75
N TYR A 644 -12.47 13.73 7.93
CA TYR A 644 -11.06 13.99 8.21
C TYR A 644 -10.27 12.73 8.56
N MET A 645 -10.94 11.58 8.70
CA MET A 645 -10.33 10.27 8.87
C MET A 645 -10.44 9.46 7.57
N SER A 646 -11.60 9.46 6.93
CA SER A 646 -11.88 8.83 5.63
C SER A 646 -12.30 9.90 4.61
N PRO A 647 -11.34 10.58 3.94
CA PRO A 647 -11.65 11.62 2.95
C PRO A 647 -12.48 11.10 1.76
N LEU A 648 -12.47 9.79 1.48
CA LEU A 648 -13.37 9.18 0.50
C LEU A 648 -14.85 9.38 0.85
N LEU A 649 -15.18 9.54 2.14
CA LEU A 649 -16.54 9.74 2.64
C LEU A 649 -16.90 11.23 2.85
N ALA A 650 -15.96 12.16 2.63
CA ALA A 650 -16.20 13.59 2.82
C ALA A 650 -17.33 14.11 1.93
N PRO A 651 -18.23 15.00 2.39
CA PRO A 651 -19.25 15.58 1.53
C PRO A 651 -18.61 16.36 0.36
N ASP A 652 -19.29 16.44 -0.77
CA ASP A 652 -18.75 17.07 -1.99
C ASP A 652 -18.36 18.54 -1.76
N SER A 653 -19.04 19.24 -0.84
CA SER A 653 -18.69 20.59 -0.43
C SER A 653 -17.29 20.73 0.17
N MET A 654 -16.76 19.68 0.79
CA MET A 654 -15.39 19.66 1.33
C MET A 654 -14.33 19.29 0.29
N LEU A 655 -14.74 18.63 -0.79
CA LEU A 655 -13.83 18.22 -1.87
C LEU A 655 -13.70 19.29 -2.96
N LYS A 656 -14.76 20.07 -3.17
CA LYS A 656 -14.77 21.17 -4.13
C LYS A 656 -13.76 22.25 -3.71
N GLY A 657 -12.95 22.67 -4.68
CA GLY A 657 -11.98 23.76 -4.47
C GLY A 657 -10.71 23.33 -3.76
N LEU A 658 -10.51 22.04 -3.49
CA LEU A 658 -9.20 21.52 -3.11
C LEU A 658 -8.14 21.87 -4.19
N PRO A 659 -6.85 21.68 -3.94
CA PRO A 659 -5.84 21.79 -5.00
C PRO A 659 -5.82 20.55 -5.90
N PRO A 660 -5.12 20.58 -7.05
CA PRO A 660 -4.92 19.41 -7.89
C PRO A 660 -4.35 18.22 -7.10
N ILE A 661 -4.95 17.03 -7.27
CA ILE A 661 -4.57 15.82 -6.56
C ILE A 661 -3.99 14.80 -7.54
N HIS A 662 -2.74 14.40 -7.34
CA HIS A 662 -2.09 13.34 -8.09
C HIS A 662 -2.00 12.09 -7.21
N ILE A 663 -2.67 11.02 -7.61
CA ILE A 663 -2.69 9.74 -6.91
C ILE A 663 -1.81 8.75 -7.67
N VAL A 664 -0.86 8.12 -6.98
CA VAL A 664 -0.01 7.05 -7.53
C VAL A 664 -0.30 5.75 -6.79
N ALA A 665 -1.19 4.91 -7.32
CA ALA A 665 -1.61 3.65 -6.71
C ALA A 665 -0.84 2.44 -7.31
N CYS A 666 -1.01 1.25 -6.74
CA CYS A 666 -0.43 0.01 -7.27
C CYS A 666 -1.53 -0.96 -7.71
N HIS A 667 -1.29 -1.72 -8.78
CA HIS A 667 -2.26 -2.71 -9.24
C HIS A 667 -2.46 -3.84 -8.22
N LEU A 668 -1.43 -4.19 -7.46
CA LEU A 668 -1.43 -5.31 -6.52
C LEU A 668 -1.43 -4.80 -5.07
N ASP A 669 -2.31 -3.85 -4.77
CA ASP A 669 -2.45 -3.23 -3.45
C ASP A 669 -3.90 -3.36 -2.95
N PRO A 670 -4.11 -3.81 -1.70
CA PRO A 670 -5.40 -3.78 -1.03
C PRO A 670 -6.18 -2.45 -1.11
N MET A 671 -5.47 -1.32 -1.20
CA MET A 671 -6.04 0.04 -1.24
C MET A 671 -6.28 0.57 -2.67
N LEU A 672 -6.15 -0.27 -3.71
CA LEU A 672 -6.36 0.16 -5.09
C LEU A 672 -7.78 0.71 -5.30
N ASP A 673 -8.82 -0.01 -4.83
CA ASP A 673 -10.20 0.40 -5.04
C ASP A 673 -10.51 1.73 -4.32
N ASP A 674 -9.93 1.95 -3.13
CA ASP A 674 -10.01 3.21 -2.38
C ASP A 674 -9.46 4.38 -3.23
N SER A 675 -8.33 4.17 -3.91
CA SER A 675 -7.70 5.15 -4.79
C SER A 675 -8.52 5.42 -6.05
N VAL A 676 -9.03 4.37 -6.69
CA VAL A 676 -9.85 4.47 -7.91
C VAL A 676 -11.16 5.21 -7.61
N MET A 677 -11.86 4.83 -6.54
CA MET A 677 -13.13 5.46 -6.17
C MET A 677 -12.94 6.90 -5.71
N PHE A 678 -11.86 7.21 -5.00
CA PHE A 678 -11.56 8.59 -4.62
C PHE A 678 -11.27 9.46 -5.85
N ALA A 679 -10.48 8.94 -6.79
CA ALA A 679 -10.21 9.62 -8.04
C ALA A 679 -11.50 9.86 -8.87
N LYS A 680 -12.37 8.85 -8.99
CA LYS A 680 -13.68 9.01 -9.66
C LYS A 680 -14.51 10.09 -8.98
N ARG A 681 -14.56 10.08 -7.65
CA ARG A 681 -15.33 11.07 -6.88
C ARG A 681 -14.82 12.49 -7.10
N LEU A 682 -13.51 12.72 -7.01
CA LEU A 682 -12.89 14.01 -7.29
C LEU A 682 -13.21 14.49 -8.71
N ARG A 683 -13.09 13.61 -9.72
CA ARG A 683 -13.43 13.91 -11.11
C ARG A 683 -14.90 14.31 -11.25
N ASN A 684 -15.82 13.60 -10.59
CA ASN A 684 -17.26 13.86 -10.66
C ASN A 684 -17.65 15.22 -10.07
N VAL A 685 -16.96 15.68 -9.02
CA VAL A 685 -17.19 17.02 -8.44
C VAL A 685 -16.45 18.14 -9.17
N GLY A 686 -15.78 17.83 -10.29
CA GLY A 686 -15.04 18.79 -11.12
C GLY A 686 -13.65 19.15 -10.58
N GLN A 687 -13.12 18.36 -9.64
CA GLN A 687 -11.83 18.61 -9.01
C GLN A 687 -10.68 18.03 -9.86
N PRO A 688 -9.61 18.80 -10.17
CA PRO A 688 -8.48 18.28 -10.93
C PRO A 688 -7.81 17.10 -10.22
N VAL A 689 -7.83 15.94 -10.88
CA VAL A 689 -7.25 14.71 -10.36
C VAL A 689 -6.54 13.92 -11.45
N THR A 690 -5.38 13.37 -11.11
CA THR A 690 -4.66 12.40 -11.94
C THR A 690 -4.50 11.10 -11.16
N LEU A 691 -4.79 9.97 -11.80
CA LEU A 691 -4.50 8.64 -11.26
C LEU A 691 -3.42 7.98 -12.11
N CYS A 692 -2.34 7.54 -11.49
CA CYS A 692 -1.35 6.65 -12.10
C CYS A 692 -1.35 5.35 -11.31
N VAL A 693 -1.35 4.22 -12.01
CA VAL A 693 -1.35 2.90 -11.38
C VAL A 693 -0.11 2.15 -11.83
N VAL A 694 0.79 1.85 -10.88
CA VAL A 694 2.03 1.11 -11.15
C VAL A 694 1.76 -0.38 -11.15
N ASP A 695 2.42 -1.09 -12.06
CA ASP A 695 2.28 -2.54 -12.21
C ASP A 695 3.29 -3.32 -11.37
N ASP A 696 2.90 -4.53 -10.93
CA ASP A 696 3.77 -5.57 -10.37
C ASP A 696 4.58 -5.19 -9.12
N LEU A 697 4.16 -4.12 -8.43
CA LEU A 697 4.76 -3.62 -7.19
C LEU A 697 3.75 -3.67 -6.03
N PRO A 698 4.23 -3.90 -4.79
CA PRO A 698 3.41 -3.93 -3.60
C PRO A 698 3.11 -2.53 -3.09
N HIS A 699 2.24 -2.47 -2.07
CA HIS A 699 2.13 -1.29 -1.21
C HIS A 699 3.50 -0.91 -0.64
N GLY A 700 3.76 0.39 -0.42
CA GLY A 700 5.03 0.84 0.18
C GLY A 700 6.23 0.83 -0.77
N PHE A 701 6.04 0.81 -2.10
CA PHE A 701 7.14 0.75 -3.08
C PHE A 701 8.16 1.89 -2.94
N LEU A 702 7.78 3.06 -2.40
CA LEU A 702 8.71 4.19 -2.23
C LEU A 702 9.86 3.85 -1.28
N SER A 703 9.55 3.14 -0.19
CA SER A 703 10.53 2.65 0.77
C SER A 703 11.46 1.58 0.18
N LEU A 704 11.04 0.96 -0.94
CA LEU A 704 11.81 -0.04 -1.69
C LEU A 704 12.51 0.54 -2.93
N SER A 705 12.46 1.85 -3.16
CA SER A 705 12.96 2.52 -4.37
C SER A 705 14.45 2.32 -4.67
N GLN A 706 15.25 2.00 -3.65
CA GLN A 706 16.68 1.72 -3.80
C GLN A 706 16.98 0.25 -4.15
N LEU A 707 16.00 -0.65 -4.05
CA LEU A 707 16.21 -2.09 -4.18
C LEU A 707 16.12 -2.62 -5.62
N SER A 708 15.32 -1.98 -6.47
CA SER A 708 15.09 -2.44 -7.85
C SER A 708 14.89 -1.27 -8.80
N ARG A 709 15.06 -1.52 -10.10
CA ARG A 709 14.79 -0.51 -11.13
C ARG A 709 13.30 -0.18 -11.16
N GLU A 710 12.45 -1.18 -11.06
CA GLU A 710 10.99 -1.07 -11.14
C GLU A 710 10.45 -0.18 -10.00
N THR A 711 10.91 -0.37 -8.76
CA THR A 711 10.54 0.48 -7.61
C THR A 711 11.09 1.91 -7.74
N ARG A 712 12.26 2.09 -8.36
CA ARG A 712 12.81 3.42 -8.67
C ARG A 712 12.01 4.16 -9.73
N GLU A 713 11.61 3.46 -10.80
CA GLU A 713 10.75 4.02 -11.84
C GLU A 713 9.40 4.47 -11.26
N ALA A 714 8.79 3.65 -10.39
CA ALA A 714 7.58 4.03 -9.67
C ALA A 714 7.79 5.25 -8.75
N ALA A 715 8.93 5.34 -8.04
CA ALA A 715 9.27 6.51 -7.24
C ALA A 715 9.50 7.78 -8.09
N ASN A 716 10.04 7.62 -9.29
CA ASN A 716 10.21 8.72 -10.24
C ASN A 716 8.86 9.27 -10.73
N VAL A 717 7.84 8.42 -10.90
CA VAL A 717 6.48 8.88 -11.21
C VAL A 717 5.97 9.85 -10.15
N CYS A 718 6.13 9.53 -8.85
CA CYS A 718 5.76 10.44 -7.77
C CYS A 718 6.52 11.77 -7.87
N MET A 719 7.83 11.72 -8.10
CA MET A 719 8.68 12.91 -8.24
C MET A 719 8.30 13.77 -9.45
N GLU A 720 7.95 13.14 -10.59
CA GLU A 720 7.42 13.84 -11.77
C GLU A 720 6.11 14.55 -11.47
N ARG A 721 5.19 13.94 -10.70
CA ARG A 721 3.95 14.61 -10.27
C ARG A 721 4.23 15.79 -9.34
N ILE A 722 5.23 15.70 -8.47
CA ILE A 722 5.64 16.85 -7.65
C ILE A 722 6.18 17.98 -8.55
N ARG A 723 6.98 17.63 -9.57
CA ARG A 723 7.49 18.59 -10.55
C ARG A 723 6.36 19.23 -11.37
N ASP A 724 5.33 18.46 -11.74
CA ASP A 724 4.14 18.98 -12.42
C ASP A 724 3.50 20.10 -11.56
N VAL A 725 3.23 19.86 -10.28
CA VAL A 725 2.67 20.86 -9.34
C VAL A 725 3.48 22.15 -9.32
N PHE A 726 4.81 22.04 -9.30
CA PHE A 726 5.70 23.19 -9.26
C PHE A 726 5.81 23.96 -10.59
N THR A 727 5.53 23.31 -11.72
CA THR A 727 5.70 23.88 -13.06
C THR A 727 4.38 24.21 -13.76
N MET A 728 3.23 23.82 -13.21
CA MET A 728 1.91 24.22 -13.74
C MET A 728 1.82 25.75 -13.82
N LYS A 729 1.74 26.33 -15.01
CA LYS A 729 1.33 27.75 -15.13
C LYS A 729 -0.11 27.89 -14.62
N ASP A 730 -0.42 28.98 -13.93
CA ASP A 730 -1.79 29.24 -13.44
C ASP A 730 -2.80 28.98 -14.57
N PRO A 731 -3.91 28.28 -14.30
CA PRO A 731 -4.88 28.01 -15.35
C PRO A 731 -5.43 29.35 -15.87
N PRO A 732 -5.45 29.59 -17.20
CA PRO A 732 -6.21 30.69 -17.75
C PRO A 732 -7.69 30.52 -17.36
N PRO A 733 -8.43 31.61 -17.11
CA PRO A 733 -9.88 31.52 -17.07
C PRO A 733 -10.31 31.08 -18.48
N GLU A 734 -10.95 29.91 -18.54
CA GLU A 734 -11.33 29.15 -19.74
C GLU A 734 -10.21 28.30 -20.40
N MET A 735 -10.31 26.97 -20.24
CA MET A 735 -10.55 26.09 -21.39
C MET A 735 -10.75 24.62 -20.97
N ARG A 736 -12.00 24.18 -21.06
CA ARG A 736 -12.37 22.83 -21.47
C ARG A 736 -11.69 22.53 -22.81
N LYS A 737 -10.72 21.62 -22.84
CA LYS A 737 -10.47 20.60 -23.90
C LYS A 737 -9.14 19.88 -23.65
N HIS A 738 -9.24 18.58 -23.37
CA HIS A 738 -8.14 17.65 -23.16
C HIS A 738 -7.17 17.61 -24.36
N ARG A 739 -5.87 17.67 -24.07
CA ARG A 739 -4.81 17.43 -25.06
C ARG A 739 -4.31 15.99 -24.92
N LYS A 740 -4.35 15.23 -26.03
CA LYS A 740 -3.80 13.87 -26.18
C LYS A 740 -2.28 13.89 -25.95
N LEU A 741 -1.77 12.92 -25.19
CA LEU A 741 -0.34 12.58 -25.15
C LEU A 741 -0.09 11.39 -26.08
N GLU A 742 0.75 11.61 -27.08
CA GLU A 742 1.20 10.61 -28.05
C GLU A 742 2.19 9.63 -27.40
N ARG A 743 2.00 8.34 -27.67
CA ARG A 743 2.93 7.27 -27.35
C ARG A 743 4.08 7.27 -28.37
N THR A 744 5.31 7.40 -27.92
CA THR A 744 6.50 7.03 -28.68
C THR A 744 6.64 5.50 -28.70
N ASN A 745 6.24 4.87 -29.81
CA ASN A 745 6.67 3.51 -30.13
C ASN A 745 8.10 3.55 -30.68
N GLN A 746 9.01 2.80 -30.06
CA GLN A 746 10.31 2.47 -30.62
C GLN A 746 10.13 1.36 -31.66
N GLU A 747 10.61 1.59 -32.88
CA GLU A 747 10.91 0.54 -33.87
C GLU A 747 12.41 0.55 -34.19
N PRO A 748 12.97 -0.59 -34.63
CA PRO A 748 14.38 -0.92 -34.45
C PRO A 748 15.32 -0.29 -35.49
N PHE A 749 16.56 -0.08 -35.05
CA PHE A 749 17.69 0.46 -35.78
C PHE A 749 17.89 -0.16 -37.18
N ALA A 750 17.82 0.69 -38.21
CA ALA A 750 18.44 0.44 -39.52
C ALA A 750 19.63 1.39 -39.70
N THR A 751 20.75 0.81 -40.12
CA THR A 751 22.09 1.39 -40.25
C THR A 751 22.16 2.50 -41.31
N LYS A 752 22.69 3.67 -40.94
CA LYS A 752 23.08 4.72 -41.89
C LYS A 752 24.47 4.44 -42.46
N ARG A 753 24.60 4.48 -43.79
CA ARG A 753 25.85 4.76 -44.51
C ARG A 753 25.85 6.22 -44.94
N ASP A 754 27.01 6.82 -44.80
CA ASP A 754 27.36 8.19 -45.18
C ASP A 754 27.13 8.47 -46.67
N HIS A 755 26.77 9.72 -47.00
CA HIS A 755 27.54 10.55 -47.93
C HIS A 755 27.16 12.04 -47.82
N THR A 756 28.19 12.85 -48.00
CA THR A 756 28.38 14.30 -47.83
C THR A 756 27.60 15.18 -48.85
N PRO A 757 27.48 16.50 -48.59
CA PRO A 757 26.55 17.42 -49.26
C PRO A 757 27.23 18.29 -50.33
N LEU A 758 26.45 19.00 -51.16
CA LEU A 758 26.91 20.23 -51.85
C LEU A 758 25.75 21.10 -52.39
N LEU A 759 25.95 22.42 -52.22
CA LEU A 759 25.40 23.60 -52.94
C LEU A 759 23.97 24.07 -52.59
N GLN A 760 23.80 25.12 -51.75
CA GLN A 760 23.84 26.57 -52.05
C GLN A 760 22.93 27.00 -53.20
N VAL A 761 21.94 27.87 -52.92
CA VAL A 761 21.84 29.25 -53.47
C VAL A 761 20.85 30.07 -52.62
N THR A 762 21.33 31.25 -52.23
CA THR A 762 20.70 32.36 -51.51
C THR A 762 19.78 33.18 -52.43
N VAL A 763 18.62 33.67 -51.95
CA VAL A 763 18.08 34.99 -52.36
C VAL A 763 17.30 35.62 -51.19
N GLN A 764 17.64 36.88 -50.88
CA GLN A 764 17.05 37.79 -49.88
C GLN A 764 15.80 38.53 -50.39
N LYS A 765 15.19 39.30 -49.46
CA LYS A 765 14.28 40.46 -49.61
C LYS A 765 12.78 40.14 -49.61
N GLU A 766 11.88 40.94 -49.04
CA GLU A 766 11.94 42.20 -48.29
C GLU A 766 10.61 42.37 -47.54
N GLU A 767 10.59 43.29 -46.57
CA GLU A 767 9.46 43.69 -45.73
C GLU A 767 8.31 44.38 -46.49
N GLY A 768 7.13 44.42 -45.88
CA GLY A 768 5.98 45.20 -46.35
C GLY A 768 4.87 45.31 -45.30
N LEU A 769 4.99 46.34 -44.47
CA LEU A 769 4.02 46.88 -43.51
C LEU A 769 2.74 47.39 -44.19
N PHE A 770 1.55 47.30 -43.56
CA PHE A 770 0.51 48.34 -43.66
C PHE A 770 -0.51 48.28 -42.50
N VAL A 771 -1.03 49.47 -42.19
CA VAL A 771 -1.75 49.94 -40.98
C VAL A 771 -3.24 50.15 -41.27
N GLY A 772 -4.06 50.11 -40.21
CA GLY A 772 -5.32 50.88 -40.08
C GLY A 772 -6.53 50.00 -39.74
N GLY A 773 -7.43 50.32 -38.80
CA GLY A 773 -7.68 51.50 -37.98
C GLY A 773 -9.16 51.50 -37.55
N GLY A 774 -9.50 52.17 -36.43
CA GLY A 774 -10.85 52.71 -36.19
C GLY A 774 -11.78 51.94 -35.22
N ALA A 775 -12.06 52.57 -34.08
CA ALA A 775 -13.10 52.26 -33.07
C ALA A 775 -14.42 53.06 -33.39
N PRO A 776 -15.31 53.42 -32.43
CA PRO A 776 -16.09 52.70 -31.39
C PRO A 776 -17.61 53.06 -31.39
N PHE A 777 -18.48 52.36 -30.64
CA PHE A 777 -19.81 52.80 -30.11
C PHE A 777 -20.18 51.81 -28.96
N VAL A 778 -20.43 52.11 -27.66
CA VAL A 778 -21.26 53.08 -26.88
C VAL A 778 -22.51 52.38 -26.27
N ASP A 779 -22.55 52.35 -24.93
CA ASP A 779 -23.66 52.39 -23.94
C ASP A 779 -24.76 51.28 -23.96
N GLU A 780 -25.47 50.88 -22.88
CA GLU A 780 -25.72 51.41 -21.53
C GLU A 780 -26.39 50.31 -20.64
N GLU A 781 -26.21 50.44 -19.31
CA GLU A 781 -27.10 50.13 -18.16
C GLU A 781 -27.91 48.82 -17.93
N GLY A 782 -27.92 48.37 -16.66
CA GLY A 782 -28.94 47.48 -16.08
C GLY A 782 -28.60 46.84 -14.72
N LEU A 783 -28.74 47.59 -13.62
CA LEU A 783 -28.69 47.11 -12.23
C LEU A 783 -29.90 46.22 -11.86
N ALA A 784 -29.67 45.15 -11.08
CA ALA A 784 -30.61 44.68 -10.05
C ALA A 784 -29.86 43.89 -8.97
N GLY A 785 -29.93 44.38 -7.72
CA GLY A 785 -29.24 43.83 -6.57
C GLY A 785 -29.99 42.67 -5.88
N PHE A 786 -29.22 41.85 -5.17
CA PHE A 786 -29.73 40.94 -4.14
C PHE A 786 -28.81 41.03 -2.91
N TYR A 787 -29.38 41.46 -1.79
CA TYR A 787 -28.75 41.47 -0.47
C TYR A 787 -28.60 40.04 0.10
N PRO A 788 -27.56 39.76 0.90
CA PRO A 788 -27.38 38.48 1.57
C PRO A 788 -28.20 38.38 2.87
N PRO A 789 -28.58 37.17 3.33
CA PRO A 789 -29.21 37.01 4.63
C PRO A 789 -28.20 37.16 5.77
N THR A 790 -28.70 37.71 6.86
CA THR A 790 -27.99 38.12 8.08
C THR A 790 -27.56 36.96 8.99
N LYS A 791 -26.48 37.20 9.75
CA LYS A 791 -25.97 36.43 10.88
C LYS A 791 -27.07 35.96 11.86
N SER A 792 -27.42 34.67 11.85
CA SER A 792 -27.93 33.93 13.04
C SER A 792 -28.19 32.46 12.69
N GLU A 793 -27.16 31.68 12.29
CA GLU A 793 -27.32 30.21 12.15
C GLU A 793 -25.97 29.46 12.11
N ALA A 794 -24.92 29.98 12.77
CA ALA A 794 -23.57 29.43 12.74
C ALA A 794 -23.07 28.84 14.08
N GLU A 795 -23.97 28.46 15.01
CA GLU A 795 -23.58 28.01 16.37
C GLU A 795 -24.17 26.67 16.82
N LYS A 796 -24.56 25.75 15.91
CA LYS A 796 -25.06 24.42 16.33
C LYS A 796 -24.49 23.20 15.59
N ILE A 797 -23.32 23.30 14.98
CA ILE A 797 -22.62 22.13 14.41
C ILE A 797 -21.16 22.12 14.89
N LEU A 798 -20.98 22.01 16.21
CA LEU A 798 -19.72 21.65 16.87
C LEU A 798 -20.09 20.97 18.19
N ALA A 799 -20.47 19.70 18.11
CA ALA A 799 -20.50 18.74 19.21
C ALA A 799 -20.18 17.35 18.64
#